data_AF-A0A061S178-F1
#
_entry.id   AF-A0A061S178-F1
#
_cell.length_a   1.000
_cell.length_b   1.000
_cell.length_c   1.000
_cell.angle_alpha   90.00
_cell.angle_beta   90.00
_cell.angle_gamma   90.00
#
_symmetry.space_group_name_H-M   'P 1'
#
loop_
_entity.id
_entity.type
_entity.pdbx_description
1 polymer ?
#
loop_
_entity_poly.entity_id
_entity_poly.type
_entity_poly.pdbx_seq_one_letter_code
_entity_poly.pdbx_strand_id
1 'polypeptide(L)'
;MNISFVDLGDKTTRKVPMASTLCGERDADFFIGPYTSSQAVLASHIAEVYGAGVISHTATSPSLSNTDLYPTFVRTVPSDAALAVGVDAFIRRMGWKQVAVMHTGDAFGSAYAQFLGSLLRTTDGTSVDSISVGEDPTQDTVSSAVDQAISRKLWVLIVVLHGSDSAKLIQAVEASEMNMSDFTVILGAQSIEAIIQHLLDSNLDNMLPKIEGWIGVSPSYDESLAEEHREHFMDYITSPSFPRDVAQLYTSPMAGDEGGPAALEETIVEGLRSIPHIDTGPRNYVPQIYDAVWLAAMSAAAAEAEGLRRPLGAQSVQAIMDGKVPPFSGATFREWRWDANGDVDMRTAGVQLASYGRQPGQAAASPYVFADYSERDGLRFLEGVQLIWADGSTYPERVPGDGSVSLSHQRSVLLFSVLGCVAFAAAAAVVASLLLVRRNRKLNRIISLHYKEGLNGMDLEAPITKLYAFLESLKAGKRPDAAEIARLQTYLRSVDDLKNPDLEGQLDREHGINPYLRDHLMSTLLPSREAHMMRAELLKVESFKSESRRAAMGNDSSKGLESFNALLQDMAYSRDPALQKLFASIGHDPMLDPFQLSKASGGRPLTSVCVQLAISFGLGIGSPNRADFSQQCLHLVHLGKFHDYVAEIEDGYHQENSYHNSTHAADVTNRAVALARMMGIIGEESNLRQRQLLVAVIVAAAVHDFDHPGTTNDFQVKTASEAAMLHNDQHVLENHSLYKSMKMLQSDELNFISSWSYKDQHEFRTRVIDMVLATDMSRHFDIVGSFTSKFVMDKDSQKDGWKGNTVDFWNLSKSGQSICLQMALKAADIGHTYAQWDVHYRWCKALEDEMFAQGDLEIAHKLPISPLMNRKQPGCSHPNNQVGFYDVIVMPLLKALTDVFSGAATCFEAAEINKALWKDRAGIVS
;
A
#
# COMPACT_ATOMS: atom_id res chain seq x y z
N MET A 1 26.73 15.56 -31.47
CA MET A 1 26.00 14.90 -30.38
C MET A 1 26.91 14.85 -29.16
N ASN A 2 26.51 15.41 -28.02
CA ASN A 2 27.27 15.28 -26.78
C ASN A 2 26.74 14.03 -26.04
N ILE A 3 27.33 12.87 -26.33
CA ILE A 3 27.02 11.62 -25.62
C ILE A 3 27.93 11.55 -24.39
N SER A 4 27.35 11.65 -23.19
CA SER A 4 28.09 11.40 -21.96
C SER A 4 27.90 9.95 -21.54
N PHE A 5 28.99 9.18 -21.57
CA PHE A 5 29.02 7.83 -21.04
C PHE A 5 29.10 7.91 -19.53
N VAL A 6 28.17 7.23 -18.87
CA VAL A 6 28.17 7.14 -17.42
C VAL A 6 28.42 5.69 -17.06
N ASP A 7 29.69 5.34 -16.84
CA ASP A 7 30.04 4.09 -16.17
C ASP A 7 29.65 4.24 -14.69
N LEU A 8 28.48 3.69 -14.37
CA LEU A 8 27.91 3.70 -13.03
C LEU A 8 28.28 2.42 -12.31
N GLY A 9 29.57 2.29 -11.98
CA GLY A 9 30.08 1.25 -11.08
C GLY A 9 29.53 1.29 -9.64
N ASP A 10 28.63 2.24 -9.29
CA ASP A 10 27.96 2.29 -7.98
C ASP A 10 26.65 1.49 -8.00
N LYS A 11 26.73 0.24 -7.51
CA LYS A 11 25.60 -0.69 -7.37
C LYS A 11 24.56 -0.27 -6.31
N THR A 12 24.69 0.90 -5.68
CA THR A 12 23.78 1.32 -4.60
C THR A 12 22.50 2.00 -5.13
N THR A 13 21.35 1.55 -4.62
CA THR A 13 19.99 2.04 -4.98
C THR A 13 19.71 3.50 -4.58
N ARG A 14 20.57 4.11 -3.75
CA ARG A 14 20.29 5.36 -3.01
C ARG A 14 20.99 6.62 -3.50
N LYS A 15 21.80 6.52 -4.55
CA LYS A 15 22.54 7.69 -5.05
C LYS A 15 22.21 7.94 -6.50
N VAL A 16 21.85 9.19 -6.80
CA VAL A 16 22.11 9.74 -8.12
C VAL A 16 23.61 10.02 -8.16
N PRO A 17 24.38 9.32 -9.00
CA PRO A 17 25.82 9.52 -9.06
C PRO A 17 26.12 10.97 -9.45
N MET A 18 27.16 11.59 -8.84
CA MET A 18 27.59 12.97 -9.18
C MET A 18 27.72 13.18 -10.69
N ALA A 19 28.09 12.13 -11.43
CA ALA A 19 28.21 12.15 -12.88
C ALA A 19 26.89 12.51 -13.59
N SER A 20 25.73 12.08 -13.09
CA SER A 20 24.41 12.41 -13.68
C SER A 20 24.09 13.90 -13.48
N THR A 21 24.43 14.48 -12.32
CA THR A 21 24.29 15.91 -12.07
C THR A 21 25.27 16.73 -12.91
N LEU A 22 26.53 16.29 -13.01
CA LEU A 22 27.58 16.91 -13.82
C LEU A 22 27.29 16.87 -15.33
N CYS A 23 26.61 15.83 -15.82
CA CYS A 23 26.25 15.74 -17.24
C CYS A 23 25.08 16.66 -17.60
N GLY A 24 24.12 16.86 -16.70
CA GLY A 24 23.08 17.89 -16.84
C GLY A 24 23.67 19.31 -16.87
N GLU A 25 24.71 19.57 -16.07
CA GLU A 25 25.47 20.84 -16.10
C GLU A 25 26.30 21.05 -17.39
N ARG A 26 26.48 20.01 -18.22
CA ARG A 26 27.31 20.02 -19.43
C ARG A 26 26.52 19.96 -20.76
N ASP A 27 25.19 20.15 -20.73
CA ASP A 27 24.30 20.04 -21.90
C ASP A 27 24.48 18.71 -22.67
N ALA A 28 24.49 17.58 -21.96
CA ALA A 28 24.49 16.26 -22.58
C ALA A 28 23.13 15.93 -23.21
N ASP A 29 23.12 15.34 -24.41
CA ASP A 29 21.87 14.96 -25.09
C ASP A 29 21.27 13.68 -24.47
N PHE A 30 22.08 12.76 -23.94
CA PHE A 30 21.63 11.51 -23.35
C PHE A 30 22.37 11.13 -22.06
N PHE A 31 21.63 10.50 -21.14
CA PHE A 31 22.12 9.75 -19.99
C PHE A 31 22.01 8.25 -20.26
N ILE A 32 23.13 7.59 -20.53
CA ILE A 32 23.16 6.14 -20.70
C ILE A 32 23.66 5.50 -19.40
N GLY A 33 22.93 4.51 -18.91
CA GLY A 33 23.43 3.60 -17.89
C GLY A 33 22.95 3.70 -16.44
N PRO A 34 21.84 4.40 -16.07
CA PRO A 34 21.22 4.15 -14.76
C PRO A 34 21.05 2.64 -14.54
N TYR A 35 21.76 2.11 -13.55
CA TYR A 35 22.02 0.67 -13.43
C TYR A 35 20.88 -0.06 -12.71
N THR A 36 20.18 0.64 -11.82
CA THR A 36 19.00 0.11 -11.11
C THR A 36 17.74 0.87 -11.53
N SER A 37 16.58 0.23 -11.39
CA SER A 37 15.29 0.86 -11.66
C SER A 37 15.06 2.13 -10.83
N SER A 38 15.50 2.15 -9.57
CA SER A 38 15.43 3.34 -8.70
C SER A 38 16.33 4.48 -9.21
N GLN A 39 17.53 4.16 -9.72
CA GLN A 39 18.40 5.15 -10.36
C GLN A 39 17.77 5.69 -11.66
N ALA A 40 17.13 4.82 -12.45
CA ALA A 40 16.45 5.22 -13.69
C ALA A 40 15.27 6.17 -13.43
N VAL A 41 14.46 5.92 -12.39
CA VAL A 41 13.38 6.82 -11.96
C VAL A 41 13.94 8.21 -11.64
N LEU A 42 14.99 8.28 -10.83
CA LEU A 42 15.61 9.55 -10.43
C LEU A 42 16.28 10.26 -11.61
N ALA A 43 17.00 9.52 -12.45
CA ALA A 43 17.69 10.06 -13.62
C ALA A 43 16.69 10.64 -14.64
N SER A 44 15.53 10.01 -14.83
CA SER A 44 14.50 10.46 -15.77
C SER A 44 13.93 11.83 -15.37
N HIS A 45 13.65 12.05 -14.09
CA HIS A 45 13.18 13.35 -13.60
C HIS A 45 14.23 14.46 -13.77
N ILE A 46 15.51 14.14 -13.59
CA ILE A 46 16.59 15.11 -13.82
C ILE A 46 16.72 15.38 -15.32
N ALA A 47 16.71 14.34 -16.15
CA ALA A 47 16.87 14.46 -17.59
C ALA A 47 15.75 15.27 -18.24
N GLU A 48 14.52 15.13 -17.76
CA GLU A 48 13.38 15.93 -18.21
C GLU A 48 13.63 17.44 -18.02
N VAL A 49 14.17 17.86 -16.87
CA VAL A 49 14.48 19.27 -16.58
C VAL A 49 15.49 19.85 -17.58
N TYR A 50 16.44 19.04 -18.04
CA TYR A 50 17.49 19.44 -18.98
C TYR A 50 17.16 19.10 -20.45
N GLY A 51 15.99 18.52 -20.74
CA GLY A 51 15.60 18.10 -22.09
C GLY A 51 16.44 16.96 -22.67
N ALA A 52 17.10 16.17 -21.82
CA ALA A 52 17.93 15.04 -22.20
C ALA A 52 17.14 13.73 -22.19
N GLY A 53 17.58 12.76 -22.99
CA GLY A 53 17.03 11.40 -23.00
C GLY A 53 17.74 10.49 -21.99
N VAL A 54 17.07 9.47 -21.48
CA VAL A 54 17.63 8.44 -20.60
C VAL A 54 17.53 7.09 -21.28
N ILE A 55 18.65 6.38 -21.40
CA ILE A 55 18.68 5.00 -21.91
C ILE A 55 19.27 4.09 -20.84
N SER A 56 18.47 3.16 -20.33
CA SER A 56 18.98 2.11 -19.43
C SER A 56 19.12 0.77 -20.15
N HIS A 57 20.17 0.05 -19.80
CA HIS A 57 20.47 -1.30 -20.29
C HIS A 57 20.30 -2.36 -19.19
N THR A 58 19.74 -1.99 -18.03
CA THR A 58 19.55 -2.90 -16.87
C THR A 58 18.30 -2.58 -16.03
N ALA A 59 17.66 -1.42 -16.19
CA ALA A 59 16.46 -1.06 -15.43
C ALA A 59 15.21 -1.71 -16.04
N THR A 60 14.70 -2.75 -15.37
CA THR A 60 13.62 -3.61 -15.88
C THR A 60 12.25 -3.33 -15.26
N SER A 61 12.14 -2.39 -14.31
CA SER A 61 10.88 -2.11 -13.62
C SER A 61 9.71 -1.78 -14.57
N PRO A 62 8.50 -2.35 -14.35
CA PRO A 62 7.30 -2.00 -15.11
C PRO A 62 6.86 -0.54 -14.98
N SER A 63 7.18 0.14 -13.88
CA SER A 63 6.74 1.52 -13.68
C SER A 63 7.40 2.50 -14.64
N LEU A 64 8.60 2.18 -15.12
CA LEU A 64 9.36 3.00 -16.07
C LEU A 64 8.72 3.05 -17.46
N SER A 65 7.81 2.12 -17.78
CA SER A 65 7.02 2.12 -19.01
C SER A 65 5.93 3.20 -19.05
N ASN A 66 5.70 3.93 -17.94
CA ASN A 66 4.72 5.00 -17.89
C ASN A 66 5.30 6.27 -18.54
N THR A 67 4.97 6.47 -19.82
CA THR A 67 5.46 7.60 -20.63
C THR A 67 4.91 8.96 -20.17
N ASP A 68 3.79 9.01 -19.43
CA ASP A 68 3.31 10.26 -18.83
C ASP A 68 4.22 10.72 -17.69
N LEU A 69 4.85 9.78 -16.97
CA LEU A 69 5.74 10.06 -15.84
C LEU A 69 7.23 10.08 -16.24
N TYR A 70 7.61 9.31 -17.25
CA TYR A 70 8.99 9.17 -17.72
C TYR A 70 9.08 9.36 -19.24
N PRO A 71 8.66 10.53 -19.78
CA PRO A 71 8.56 10.77 -21.23
C PRO A 71 9.92 10.74 -21.95
N THR A 72 11.02 10.83 -21.21
CA THR A 72 12.37 10.84 -21.75
C THR A 72 13.12 9.52 -21.51
N PHE A 73 12.44 8.47 -21.03
CA PHE A 73 13.06 7.18 -20.73
C PHE A 73 12.83 6.16 -21.84
N VAL A 74 13.88 5.41 -22.20
CA VAL A 74 13.82 4.20 -23.03
C VAL A 74 14.80 3.16 -22.50
N ARG A 75 14.66 1.90 -22.91
CA ARG A 75 15.58 0.84 -22.50
C ARG A 75 15.90 -0.20 -23.57
N THR A 76 17.02 -0.86 -23.39
CA THR A 76 17.49 -2.00 -24.20
C THR A 76 17.51 -3.31 -23.42
N VAL A 77 16.68 -3.38 -22.38
CA VAL A 77 16.32 -4.62 -21.70
C VAL A 77 14.82 -4.71 -21.60
N PRO A 78 14.23 -5.91 -21.75
CA PRO A 78 12.80 -6.07 -21.61
C PRO A 78 12.26 -5.58 -20.27
N SER A 79 11.02 -5.08 -20.29
CA SER A 79 10.24 -4.84 -19.09
C SER A 79 10.00 -6.16 -18.35
N ASP A 80 10.14 -6.15 -17.02
CA ASP A 80 9.69 -7.29 -16.21
C ASP A 80 8.17 -7.49 -16.31
N ALA A 81 7.42 -6.51 -16.83
CA ALA A 81 6.01 -6.69 -17.18
C ALA A 81 5.83 -7.85 -18.17
N ALA A 82 6.72 -7.99 -19.14
CA ALA A 82 6.66 -9.09 -20.09
C ALA A 82 7.00 -10.44 -19.45
N LEU A 83 7.96 -10.46 -18.52
CA LEU A 83 8.27 -11.66 -17.73
C LEU A 83 7.10 -12.07 -16.83
N ALA A 84 6.44 -11.09 -16.20
CA ALA A 84 5.24 -11.31 -15.38
C ALA A 84 4.09 -11.95 -16.16
N VAL A 85 3.94 -11.65 -17.45
CA VAL A 85 2.95 -12.31 -18.31
C VAL A 85 3.28 -13.80 -18.53
N GLY A 86 4.57 -14.14 -18.71
CA GLY A 86 5.00 -15.54 -18.76
C GLY A 86 4.77 -16.28 -17.43
N VAL A 87 5.06 -15.63 -16.31
CA VAL A 87 4.80 -16.15 -14.95
C VAL A 87 3.30 -16.37 -14.71
N ASP A 88 2.45 -15.42 -15.10
CA ASP A 88 0.99 -15.55 -15.03
C ASP A 88 0.48 -16.74 -15.85
N ALA A 89 0.91 -16.86 -17.11
CA ALA A 89 0.55 -17.99 -17.96
C ALA A 89 0.96 -19.34 -17.32
N PHE A 90 2.13 -19.38 -16.68
CA PHE A 90 2.62 -20.55 -15.95
C PHE A 90 1.77 -20.88 -14.71
N ILE A 91 1.48 -19.89 -13.86
CA ILE A 91 0.64 -20.06 -12.66
C ILE A 91 -0.74 -20.59 -13.03
N ARG A 92 -1.36 -20.03 -14.07
CA ARG A 92 -2.66 -20.51 -14.59
C ARG A 92 -2.58 -21.95 -15.06
N ARG A 93 -1.51 -22.31 -15.75
CA ARG A 93 -1.30 -23.68 -16.24
C ARG A 93 -1.16 -24.69 -15.11
N MET A 94 -0.59 -24.28 -13.98
CA MET A 94 -0.47 -25.09 -12.76
C MET A 94 -1.77 -25.16 -11.96
N GLY A 95 -2.70 -24.22 -12.19
CA GLY A 95 -4.00 -24.20 -11.52
C GLY A 95 -3.96 -23.68 -10.09
N TRP A 96 -2.88 -22.99 -9.70
CA TRP A 96 -2.75 -22.38 -8.39
C TRP A 96 -3.68 -21.17 -8.24
N LYS A 97 -4.36 -21.09 -7.10
CA LYS A 97 -5.31 -20.07 -6.67
C LYS A 97 -4.81 -19.23 -5.50
N GLN A 98 -3.71 -19.62 -4.86
CA GLN A 98 -3.06 -18.84 -3.81
C GLN A 98 -1.56 -18.72 -4.08
N VAL A 99 -1.05 -17.50 -4.25
CA VAL A 99 0.39 -17.23 -4.45
C VAL A 99 0.84 -16.05 -3.59
N ALA A 100 2.10 -16.05 -3.17
CA ALA A 100 2.72 -14.91 -2.51
C ALA A 100 3.80 -14.30 -3.39
N VAL A 101 3.83 -12.97 -3.47
CA VAL A 101 4.91 -12.22 -4.12
C VAL A 101 5.79 -11.61 -3.05
N MET A 102 7.00 -12.16 -2.87
CA MET A 102 8.01 -11.64 -1.96
C MET A 102 8.92 -10.69 -2.73
N HIS A 103 8.96 -9.41 -2.38
CA HIS A 103 9.62 -8.39 -3.19
C HIS A 103 10.41 -7.35 -2.38
N THR A 104 11.43 -6.76 -2.98
CA THR A 104 12.10 -5.57 -2.44
C THR A 104 11.14 -4.38 -2.38
N GLY A 105 11.34 -3.52 -1.40
CA GLY A 105 10.56 -2.27 -1.21
C GLY A 105 10.95 -1.13 -2.15
N ASP A 106 11.85 -1.39 -3.12
CA ASP A 106 12.31 -0.40 -4.09
C ASP A 106 11.44 -0.37 -5.36
N ALA A 107 11.79 0.50 -6.32
CA ALA A 107 11.06 0.67 -7.57
C ALA A 107 11.08 -0.57 -8.47
N PHE A 108 12.02 -1.50 -8.26
CA PHE A 108 12.09 -2.77 -8.97
C PHE A 108 11.05 -3.76 -8.41
N GLY A 109 11.16 -4.11 -7.13
CA GLY A 109 10.32 -5.13 -6.52
C GLY A 109 8.86 -4.72 -6.38
N SER A 110 8.58 -3.49 -5.94
CA SER A 110 7.22 -3.03 -5.66
C SER A 110 6.38 -2.88 -6.93
N ALA A 111 6.98 -2.36 -8.01
CA ALA A 111 6.30 -2.19 -9.29
C ALA A 111 5.96 -3.54 -9.94
N TYR A 112 6.89 -4.51 -9.87
CA TYR A 112 6.62 -5.87 -10.35
C TYR A 112 5.48 -6.52 -9.57
N ALA A 113 5.52 -6.47 -8.24
CA ALA A 113 4.48 -7.08 -7.39
C ALA A 113 3.10 -6.48 -7.66
N GLN A 114 3.02 -5.16 -7.85
CA GLN A 114 1.78 -4.47 -8.21
C GLN A 114 1.27 -4.91 -9.59
N PHE A 115 2.14 -4.94 -10.60
CA PHE A 115 1.79 -5.32 -11.96
C PHE A 115 1.31 -6.77 -12.04
N LEU A 116 2.11 -7.73 -11.55
CA LEU A 116 1.75 -9.15 -11.52
C LEU A 116 0.48 -9.39 -10.69
N GLY A 117 0.33 -8.69 -9.56
CA GLY A 117 -0.88 -8.75 -8.75
C GLY A 117 -2.12 -8.29 -9.51
N SER A 118 -2.01 -7.25 -10.35
CA SER A 118 -3.11 -6.81 -11.21
C SER A 118 -3.46 -7.85 -12.30
N LEU A 119 -2.44 -8.49 -12.87
CA LEU A 119 -2.61 -9.50 -13.90
C LEU A 119 -3.32 -10.76 -13.37
N LEU A 120 -2.91 -11.24 -12.20
CA LEU A 120 -3.50 -12.44 -11.58
C LEU A 120 -4.93 -12.18 -11.04
N ARG A 121 -5.23 -10.97 -10.55
CA ARG A 121 -6.56 -10.60 -10.01
C ARG A 121 -7.63 -10.41 -11.08
N THR A 122 -7.26 -9.90 -12.26
CA THR A 122 -8.23 -9.50 -13.30
C THR A 122 -8.93 -10.65 -14.02
N THR A 123 -8.43 -11.88 -13.90
CA THR A 123 -8.77 -12.93 -14.87
C THR A 123 -9.12 -14.30 -14.28
N ASP A 124 -8.85 -14.61 -13.00
CA ASP A 124 -9.14 -15.96 -12.45
C ASP A 124 -9.42 -16.08 -10.93
N GLY A 125 -9.53 -14.96 -10.21
CA GLY A 125 -9.81 -14.95 -8.76
C GLY A 125 -8.68 -15.53 -7.90
N THR A 126 -7.46 -15.59 -8.43
CA THR A 126 -6.26 -16.00 -7.67
C THR A 126 -5.97 -14.97 -6.58
N SER A 127 -5.84 -15.43 -5.34
CA SER A 127 -5.40 -14.60 -4.21
C SER A 127 -3.90 -14.37 -4.32
N VAL A 128 -3.49 -13.10 -4.27
CA VAL A 128 -2.09 -12.68 -4.35
C VAL A 128 -1.74 -11.93 -3.07
N ASP A 129 -0.89 -12.54 -2.24
CA ASP A 129 -0.34 -11.94 -1.04
C ASP A 129 0.98 -11.24 -1.35
N SER A 130 1.06 -9.92 -1.12
CA SER A 130 2.31 -9.16 -1.30
C SER A 130 3.08 -9.09 0.02
N ILE A 131 4.35 -9.50 0.02
CA ILE A 131 5.22 -9.49 1.20
C ILE A 131 6.49 -8.70 0.86
N SER A 132 6.63 -7.50 1.41
CA SER A 132 7.85 -6.71 1.21
C SER A 132 8.94 -7.10 2.20
N VAL A 133 10.18 -7.22 1.73
CA VAL A 133 11.39 -7.36 2.57
C VAL A 133 12.09 -6.01 2.82
N GLY A 134 11.46 -4.89 2.44
CA GLY A 134 12.07 -3.56 2.50
C GLY A 134 13.05 -3.28 1.35
N GLU A 135 13.50 -2.02 1.24
CA GLU A 135 14.39 -1.56 0.15
C GLU A 135 15.79 -2.19 0.21
N ASP A 136 16.34 -2.39 1.41
CA ASP A 136 17.64 -3.04 1.64
C ASP A 136 17.41 -4.33 2.45
N PRO A 137 17.23 -5.48 1.81
CA PRO A 137 16.92 -6.71 2.51
C PRO A 137 18.05 -7.12 3.47
N THR A 138 17.78 -7.12 4.77
CA THR A 138 18.62 -7.74 5.79
C THR A 138 18.16 -9.17 6.05
N GLN A 139 19.01 -9.98 6.69
CA GLN A 139 18.63 -11.34 7.08
C GLN A 139 17.33 -11.34 7.90
N ASP A 140 17.19 -10.40 8.85
CA ASP A 140 15.99 -10.29 9.70
C ASP A 140 14.73 -9.95 8.90
N THR A 141 14.83 -9.03 7.93
CA THR A 141 13.68 -8.66 7.10
C THR A 141 13.23 -9.81 6.20
N VAL A 142 14.18 -10.60 5.69
CA VAL A 142 13.88 -11.79 4.87
C VAL A 142 13.31 -12.90 5.73
N SER A 143 13.85 -13.15 6.93
CA SER A 143 13.28 -14.08 7.91
C SER A 143 11.85 -13.72 8.29
N SER A 144 11.58 -12.44 8.57
CA SER A 144 10.22 -11.98 8.86
C SER A 144 9.26 -12.19 7.69
N ALA A 145 9.73 -12.04 6.44
CA ALA A 145 8.91 -12.31 5.27
C ALA A 145 8.63 -13.81 5.08
N VAL A 146 9.60 -14.68 5.38
CA VAL A 146 9.42 -16.14 5.42
C VAL A 146 8.42 -16.54 6.50
N ASP A 147 8.51 -15.98 7.71
CA ASP A 147 7.57 -16.23 8.81
C ASP A 147 6.13 -15.81 8.44
N GLN A 148 5.98 -14.70 7.71
CA GLN A 148 4.68 -14.28 7.16
C GLN A 148 4.14 -15.27 6.12
N ALA A 149 5.00 -15.80 5.24
CA ALA A 149 4.59 -16.82 4.29
C ALA A 149 4.15 -18.12 5.00
N ILE A 150 4.92 -18.59 5.98
CA ILE A 150 4.62 -19.80 6.75
C ILE A 150 3.32 -19.65 7.54
N SER A 151 3.16 -18.56 8.30
CA SER A 151 1.98 -18.33 9.15
C SER A 151 0.68 -18.24 8.36
N ARG A 152 0.76 -17.73 7.12
CA ARG A 152 -0.37 -17.63 6.18
C ARG A 152 -0.54 -18.85 5.28
N LYS A 153 0.34 -19.85 5.40
CA LYS A 153 0.36 -21.09 4.59
C LYS A 153 0.51 -20.83 3.09
N LEU A 154 1.38 -19.90 2.74
CA LEU A 154 1.68 -19.49 1.38
C LEU A 154 2.84 -20.33 0.84
N TRP A 155 2.53 -21.35 0.03
CA TRP A 155 3.52 -22.34 -0.42
C TRP A 155 4.07 -22.08 -1.82
N VAL A 156 3.39 -21.28 -2.63
CA VAL A 156 3.90 -20.81 -3.94
C VAL A 156 4.45 -19.41 -3.75
N LEU A 157 5.78 -19.27 -3.78
CA LEU A 157 6.50 -18.04 -3.57
C LEU A 157 7.06 -17.52 -4.89
N ILE A 158 6.64 -16.32 -5.28
CA ILE A 158 7.18 -15.57 -6.40
C ILE A 158 8.17 -14.56 -5.81
N VAL A 159 9.45 -14.80 -6.02
CA VAL A 159 10.54 -14.06 -5.39
C VAL A 159 11.08 -13.02 -6.37
N VAL A 160 11.05 -11.76 -5.95
CA VAL A 160 11.47 -10.58 -6.72
C VAL A 160 12.48 -9.82 -5.88
N LEU A 161 13.62 -10.48 -5.67
CA LEU A 161 14.73 -9.98 -4.87
C LEU A 161 15.96 -9.80 -5.76
N HIS A 162 16.94 -9.02 -5.30
CA HIS A 162 18.24 -8.97 -5.97
C HIS A 162 18.96 -10.32 -5.79
N GLY A 163 19.77 -10.74 -6.76
CA GLY A 163 20.47 -12.05 -6.69
C GLY A 163 21.28 -12.22 -5.40
N SER A 164 21.83 -11.11 -4.88
CA SER A 164 22.54 -11.04 -3.58
C SER A 164 21.72 -11.42 -2.36
N ASP A 165 20.39 -11.40 -2.47
CA ASP A 165 19.48 -11.65 -1.36
C ASP A 165 18.91 -13.08 -1.39
N SER A 166 19.15 -13.84 -2.46
CA SER A 166 18.67 -15.22 -2.58
C SER A 166 19.30 -16.16 -1.55
N ALA A 167 20.57 -15.93 -1.20
CA ALA A 167 21.22 -16.66 -0.11
C ALA A 167 20.56 -16.39 1.25
N LYS A 168 20.07 -15.16 1.49
CA LYS A 168 19.37 -14.80 2.72
C LYS A 168 18.03 -15.51 2.82
N LEU A 169 17.32 -15.67 1.70
CA LEU A 169 16.06 -16.44 1.63
C LEU A 169 16.28 -17.90 2.03
N ILE A 170 17.30 -18.54 1.46
CA ILE A 170 17.65 -19.94 1.79
C ILE A 170 17.96 -20.05 3.29
N GLN A 171 18.82 -19.17 3.81
CA GLN A 171 19.17 -19.16 5.24
C GLN A 171 17.97 -18.89 6.15
N ALA A 172 17.05 -18.01 5.73
CA ALA A 172 15.85 -17.69 6.49
C ALA A 172 14.89 -18.89 6.59
N VAL A 173 14.69 -19.62 5.48
CA VAL A 173 13.87 -20.84 5.50
C VAL A 173 14.54 -21.91 6.35
N GLU A 174 15.85 -22.09 6.28
CA GLU A 174 16.56 -23.07 7.11
C GLU A 174 16.64 -22.71 8.60
N ALA A 175 16.59 -21.42 8.92
CA ALA A 175 16.46 -20.97 10.30
C ALA A 175 15.05 -21.19 10.87
N SER A 176 14.06 -21.41 10.00
CA SER A 176 12.73 -21.87 10.38
C SER A 176 12.67 -23.39 10.54
N GLU A 177 11.57 -23.94 11.04
CA GLU A 177 11.34 -25.40 11.09
C GLU A 177 10.95 -26.02 9.72
N MET A 178 11.10 -25.27 8.63
CA MET A 178 10.73 -25.67 7.26
C MET A 178 11.95 -25.96 6.38
N ASN A 179 11.74 -26.63 5.25
CA ASN A 179 12.75 -26.86 4.22
C ASN A 179 12.40 -26.08 2.95
N MET A 180 13.42 -25.76 2.14
CA MET A 180 13.17 -25.14 0.82
C MET A 180 12.26 -25.99 -0.07
N SER A 181 12.29 -27.32 0.08
CA SER A 181 11.43 -28.25 -0.65
C SER A 181 9.96 -28.16 -0.29
N ASP A 182 9.61 -27.50 0.82
CA ASP A 182 8.21 -27.27 1.21
C ASP A 182 7.58 -26.12 0.41
N PHE A 183 8.39 -25.31 -0.28
CA PHE A 183 7.96 -24.19 -1.10
C PHE A 183 8.17 -24.47 -2.59
N THR A 184 7.25 -23.98 -3.42
CA THR A 184 7.47 -23.82 -4.85
C THR A 184 7.96 -22.40 -5.10
N VAL A 185 9.21 -22.25 -5.51
CA VAL A 185 9.86 -20.94 -5.71
C VAL A 185 9.96 -20.61 -7.19
N ILE A 186 9.40 -19.46 -7.56
CA ILE A 186 9.51 -18.87 -8.90
C ILE A 186 10.23 -17.53 -8.76
N LEU A 187 11.34 -17.34 -9.44
CA LEU A 187 12.01 -16.06 -9.55
C LEU A 187 11.21 -15.23 -10.56
N GLY A 188 10.57 -14.15 -10.10
CA GLY A 188 9.64 -13.38 -10.93
C GLY A 188 10.31 -12.56 -12.03
N ALA A 189 11.54 -12.12 -11.81
CA ALA A 189 12.25 -11.21 -12.70
C ALA A 189 13.73 -11.59 -12.89
N GLN A 190 14.09 -12.86 -12.65
CA GLN A 190 15.47 -13.34 -12.72
C GLN A 190 15.57 -14.76 -13.28
N SER A 191 16.66 -15.00 -14.00
CA SER A 191 17.05 -16.33 -14.47
C SER A 191 17.57 -17.20 -13.32
N ILE A 192 17.47 -18.51 -13.46
CA ILE A 192 18.00 -19.44 -12.46
C ILE A 192 19.53 -19.47 -12.52
N GLU A 193 20.09 -19.25 -13.71
CA GLU A 193 21.52 -19.13 -14.00
C GLU A 193 22.14 -17.96 -13.24
N ALA A 194 21.46 -16.81 -13.16
CA ALA A 194 21.95 -15.67 -12.38
C ALA A 194 22.09 -15.99 -10.89
N ILE A 195 21.17 -16.75 -10.33
CA ILE A 195 21.24 -17.18 -8.92
C ILE A 195 22.37 -18.19 -8.72
N ILE A 196 22.49 -19.17 -9.61
CA ILE A 196 23.58 -20.17 -9.57
C ILE A 196 24.94 -19.46 -9.63
N GLN A 197 25.12 -18.57 -10.60
CA GLN A 197 26.37 -17.82 -10.76
C GLN A 197 26.67 -16.99 -9.52
N HIS A 198 25.65 -16.33 -8.94
CA HIS A 198 25.84 -15.55 -7.73
C HIS A 198 26.28 -16.41 -6.53
N LEU A 199 25.70 -17.61 -6.36
CA LEU A 199 26.09 -18.54 -5.30
C LEU A 199 27.53 -19.04 -5.50
N LEU A 200 27.90 -19.39 -6.74
CA LEU A 200 29.26 -19.81 -7.08
C LEU A 200 30.29 -18.68 -6.84
N ASP A 201 30.00 -17.47 -7.34
CA ASP A 201 30.86 -16.29 -7.17
C ASP A 201 31.03 -15.91 -5.69
N SER A 202 30.03 -16.21 -4.87
CA SER A 202 30.03 -15.96 -3.43
C SER A 202 30.62 -17.12 -2.60
N ASN A 203 31.11 -18.19 -3.24
CA ASN A 203 31.59 -19.43 -2.60
C ASN A 203 30.53 -20.11 -1.69
N LEU A 204 29.28 -20.11 -2.15
CA LEU A 204 28.11 -20.72 -1.50
C LEU A 204 27.60 -21.94 -2.28
N ASP A 205 28.51 -22.71 -2.89
CA ASP A 205 28.22 -23.90 -3.70
C ASP A 205 27.39 -24.94 -2.92
N ASN A 206 27.57 -24.98 -1.59
CA ASN A 206 26.82 -25.82 -0.67
C ASN A 206 25.31 -25.53 -0.62
N MET A 207 24.86 -24.38 -1.14
CA MET A 207 23.46 -24.01 -1.23
C MET A 207 22.79 -24.47 -2.54
N LEU A 208 23.56 -24.85 -3.57
CA LEU A 208 23.01 -25.29 -4.86
C LEU A 208 22.00 -26.45 -4.74
N PRO A 209 22.20 -27.47 -3.89
CA PRO A 209 21.20 -28.53 -3.73
C PRO A 209 19.85 -28.03 -3.18
N LYS A 210 19.81 -26.85 -2.54
CA LYS A 210 18.60 -26.30 -1.89
C LYS A 210 17.72 -25.51 -2.86
N ILE A 211 18.25 -25.19 -4.04
CA ILE A 211 17.51 -24.53 -5.12
C ILE A 211 17.10 -25.51 -6.23
N GLU A 212 17.30 -26.83 -6.04
CA GLU A 212 16.78 -27.84 -6.95
C GLU A 212 15.23 -27.70 -7.03
N GLY A 213 14.71 -27.58 -8.26
CA GLY A 213 13.29 -27.35 -8.55
C GLY A 213 12.82 -25.90 -8.50
N TRP A 214 13.71 -24.93 -8.22
CA TRP A 214 13.39 -23.51 -8.41
C TRP A 214 13.22 -23.19 -9.90
N ILE A 215 12.37 -22.21 -10.20
CA ILE A 215 12.06 -21.80 -11.55
C ILE A 215 12.54 -20.37 -11.76
N GLY A 216 13.40 -20.16 -12.74
CA GLY A 216 13.81 -18.85 -13.23
C GLY A 216 13.06 -18.46 -14.50
N VAL A 217 12.91 -17.15 -14.72
CA VAL A 217 12.35 -16.60 -15.96
C VAL A 217 13.32 -15.59 -16.57
N SER A 218 13.46 -15.65 -17.89
CA SER A 218 14.34 -14.73 -18.63
C SER A 218 13.82 -14.46 -20.03
N PRO A 219 14.19 -13.34 -20.67
CA PRO A 219 14.00 -13.16 -22.10
C PRO A 219 14.74 -14.26 -22.88
N SER A 220 14.19 -14.70 -24.02
CA SER A 220 14.92 -15.58 -24.94
C SER A 220 15.90 -14.74 -25.77
N TYR A 221 17.19 -14.84 -25.48
CA TYR A 221 18.25 -14.18 -26.24
C TYR A 221 18.79 -15.09 -27.37
N ASP A 222 19.32 -14.50 -28.44
CA ASP A 222 20.07 -15.25 -29.46
C ASP A 222 21.58 -15.17 -29.16
N GLU A 223 22.09 -16.14 -28.41
CA GLU A 223 23.49 -16.17 -27.97
C GLU A 223 24.50 -16.18 -29.12
N SER A 224 24.10 -16.65 -30.32
CA SER A 224 25.00 -16.70 -31.47
C SER A 224 25.36 -15.31 -32.01
N LEU A 225 24.44 -14.34 -31.86
CA LEU A 225 24.67 -12.95 -32.24
C LEU A 225 25.53 -12.20 -31.23
N ALA A 226 25.36 -12.49 -29.93
CA ALA A 226 26.12 -11.81 -28.88
C ALA A 226 27.63 -12.00 -29.06
N GLU A 227 28.06 -13.19 -29.47
CA GLU A 227 29.47 -13.50 -29.71
C GLU A 227 30.01 -12.88 -31.00
N GLU A 228 29.24 -12.93 -32.10
CA GLU A 228 29.60 -12.31 -33.38
C GLU A 228 29.75 -10.78 -33.26
N HIS A 229 28.78 -10.12 -32.60
CA HIS A 229 28.80 -8.67 -32.41
C HIS A 229 29.87 -8.22 -31.38
N ARG A 230 30.22 -9.07 -30.41
CA ARG A 230 31.32 -8.84 -29.47
C ARG A 230 32.67 -8.79 -30.20
N GLU A 231 32.94 -9.73 -31.10
CA GLU A 231 34.19 -9.74 -31.87
C GLU A 231 34.30 -8.52 -32.80
N HIS A 232 33.23 -8.19 -33.53
CA HIS A 232 33.19 -7.00 -34.39
C HIS A 232 33.36 -5.69 -33.61
N PHE A 233 32.75 -5.57 -32.43
CA PHE A 233 32.90 -4.38 -31.59
C PHE A 233 34.32 -4.25 -31.01
N MET A 234 34.96 -5.35 -30.62
CA MET A 234 36.31 -5.36 -30.06
C MET A 234 37.41 -5.05 -31.11
N ASP A 235 37.27 -5.57 -32.33
CA ASP A 235 38.16 -5.24 -33.47
C ASP A 235 38.07 -3.76 -33.85
N TYR A 236 36.88 -3.17 -33.66
CA TYR A 236 36.59 -1.80 -34.00
C TYR A 236 37.22 -0.76 -33.07
N ILE A 237 37.04 -0.93 -31.75
CA ILE A 237 37.55 -0.01 -30.71
C ILE A 237 39.08 -0.06 -30.55
N THR A 238 39.72 -1.12 -31.06
CA THR A 238 41.18 -1.28 -31.03
C THR A 238 41.85 -0.78 -32.30
N SER A 239 41.09 -0.31 -33.30
CA SER A 239 41.62 0.17 -34.58
C SER A 239 42.23 1.59 -34.47
N PRO A 240 43.28 1.92 -35.26
CA PRO A 240 43.90 3.24 -35.28
C PRO A 240 42.99 4.37 -35.79
N SER A 241 41.82 4.03 -36.35
CA SER A 241 40.93 4.93 -37.08
C SER A 241 40.00 5.74 -36.18
N PHE A 242 40.17 5.73 -34.85
CA PHE A 242 39.25 6.27 -33.81
C PHE A 242 39.48 7.78 -33.47
N PRO A 243 38.68 8.76 -33.99
CA PRO A 243 38.90 10.21 -33.78
C PRO A 243 37.71 10.98 -33.14
N ARG A 244 38.01 12.02 -32.34
CA ARG A 244 37.28 12.51 -31.13
C ARG A 244 36.09 13.53 -31.20
N ASP A 245 35.40 13.82 -32.31
CA ASP A 245 34.22 14.73 -32.27
C ASP A 245 33.04 14.36 -33.22
N VAL A 246 31.85 14.05 -32.67
CA VAL A 246 30.63 13.54 -33.37
C VAL A 246 29.84 14.60 -34.18
N ALA A 247 30.23 15.88 -34.16
CA ALA A 247 29.40 16.97 -34.70
C ALA A 247 29.49 17.19 -36.23
N GLN A 248 30.35 16.46 -36.96
CA GLN A 248 30.59 16.67 -38.40
C GLN A 248 29.87 15.68 -39.33
N LEU A 249 29.07 14.74 -38.81
CA LEU A 249 28.51 13.62 -39.58
C LEU A 249 27.29 13.96 -40.46
N TYR A 250 26.76 15.19 -40.40
CA TYR A 250 25.52 15.58 -41.08
C TYR A 250 25.64 16.71 -42.11
N THR A 251 26.85 17.21 -42.40
CA THR A 251 27.04 18.33 -43.34
C THR A 251 27.52 17.95 -44.74
N SER A 252 27.61 16.65 -45.09
CA SER A 252 27.88 16.26 -46.48
C SER A 252 26.57 16.18 -47.27
N PRO A 253 26.48 16.79 -48.47
CA PRO A 253 25.21 16.87 -49.19
C PRO A 253 24.75 15.48 -49.64
N MET A 254 23.51 15.15 -49.32
CA MET A 254 22.71 14.16 -50.04
C MET A 254 22.72 14.51 -51.54
N ALA A 255 23.63 13.91 -52.28
CA ALA A 255 23.68 14.00 -53.74
C ALA A 255 24.29 12.72 -54.31
N GLY A 256 23.44 11.73 -54.56
CA GLY A 256 23.79 10.56 -55.35
C GLY A 256 23.04 9.31 -54.89
N ASP A 257 22.19 8.78 -55.76
CA ASP A 257 21.64 7.42 -55.69
C ASP A 257 22.73 6.38 -55.30
N GLU A 258 22.31 5.33 -54.58
CA GLU A 258 23.02 4.04 -54.33
C GLU A 258 23.69 3.76 -52.95
N GLY A 259 23.28 4.41 -51.84
CA GLY A 259 23.72 4.03 -50.48
C GLY A 259 22.58 3.51 -49.59
N GLY A 260 22.41 2.19 -49.49
CA GLY A 260 21.42 1.56 -48.59
C GLY A 260 21.79 1.62 -47.09
N PRO A 261 21.07 0.90 -46.20
CA PRO A 261 21.28 0.87 -44.73
C PRO A 261 22.74 0.68 -44.29
N ALA A 262 23.53 -0.05 -45.06
CA ALA A 262 24.96 -0.27 -44.84
C ALA A 262 25.81 1.01 -44.88
N ALA A 263 25.42 2.04 -45.66
CA ALA A 263 26.14 3.32 -45.71
C ALA A 263 25.83 4.21 -44.49
N LEU A 264 24.64 4.05 -43.89
CA LEU A 264 24.26 4.69 -42.64
C LEU A 264 24.98 4.02 -41.46
N GLU A 265 25.08 2.69 -41.49
CA GLU A 265 25.84 1.89 -40.54
C GLU A 265 27.33 2.27 -40.54
N GLU A 266 27.97 2.37 -41.71
CA GLU A 266 29.38 2.78 -41.85
C GLU A 266 29.63 4.22 -41.34
N THR A 267 28.65 5.12 -41.49
CA THR A 267 28.71 6.52 -41.03
C THR A 267 28.47 6.66 -39.51
N ILE A 268 27.56 5.88 -38.93
CA ILE A 268 27.29 5.86 -37.48
C ILE A 268 28.45 5.21 -36.72
N VAL A 269 29.00 4.13 -37.29
CA VAL A 269 30.26 3.52 -36.89
C VAL A 269 31.30 4.64 -36.77
N GLU A 270 31.60 5.39 -37.84
CA GLU A 270 32.59 6.48 -37.85
C GLU A 270 32.37 7.55 -36.74
N GLY A 271 31.15 7.74 -36.24
CA GLY A 271 30.81 8.67 -35.14
C GLY A 271 30.97 8.13 -33.73
N LEU A 272 30.78 6.83 -33.51
CA LEU A 272 31.06 6.19 -32.21
C LEU A 272 32.57 6.17 -31.89
N ARG A 273 33.41 6.33 -32.92
CA ARG A 273 34.87 6.46 -32.82
C ARG A 273 35.38 7.70 -32.06
N SER A 274 34.48 8.56 -31.62
CA SER A 274 34.81 9.91 -31.16
C SER A 274 34.82 10.13 -29.65
N ILE A 275 34.53 9.12 -28.83
CA ILE A 275 34.08 9.37 -27.46
C ILE A 275 35.15 8.94 -26.44
N PRO A 276 35.74 9.86 -25.63
CA PRO A 276 36.75 9.50 -24.63
C PRO A 276 36.11 8.94 -23.34
N HIS A 277 36.81 7.98 -22.71
CA HIS A 277 36.56 7.38 -21.37
C HIS A 277 35.58 6.20 -21.27
N ILE A 278 35.35 5.44 -22.33
CA ILE A 278 34.69 4.13 -22.21
C ILE A 278 35.76 3.06 -21.92
N ASP A 279 35.72 2.46 -20.72
CA ASP A 279 36.51 1.26 -20.41
C ASP A 279 35.77 0.03 -20.94
N THR A 280 36.22 -0.47 -22.09
CA THR A 280 35.69 -1.64 -22.79
C THR A 280 36.66 -2.83 -22.69
N GLY A 281 37.25 -3.06 -21.52
CA GLY A 281 38.05 -4.27 -21.30
C GLY A 281 37.26 -5.55 -21.67
N PRO A 282 37.89 -6.59 -22.24
CA PRO A 282 37.23 -7.80 -22.73
C PRO A 282 36.45 -8.62 -21.68
N ARG A 283 36.50 -8.23 -20.39
CA ARG A 283 35.71 -8.80 -19.29
C ARG A 283 34.42 -8.01 -18.94
N ASN A 284 34.20 -6.86 -19.58
CA ASN A 284 33.10 -5.93 -19.26
C ASN A 284 32.18 -5.65 -20.47
N TYR A 285 32.33 -6.37 -21.58
CA TYR A 285 31.39 -6.27 -22.69
C TYR A 285 30.04 -6.88 -22.29
N VAL A 286 29.00 -6.05 -22.24
CA VAL A 286 27.62 -6.46 -22.00
C VAL A 286 26.83 -6.10 -23.28
N PRO A 287 26.28 -7.08 -24.02
CA PRO A 287 25.54 -6.86 -25.26
C PRO A 287 24.47 -5.75 -25.18
N GLN A 288 23.80 -5.64 -24.04
CA GLN A 288 22.75 -4.65 -23.77
C GLN A 288 23.29 -3.20 -23.75
N ILE A 289 24.56 -2.99 -23.38
CA ILE A 289 25.22 -1.67 -23.41
C ILE A 289 25.51 -1.27 -24.86
N TYR A 290 25.97 -2.22 -25.69
CA TYR A 290 26.17 -2.00 -27.12
C TYR A 290 24.86 -1.53 -27.77
N ASP A 291 23.77 -2.24 -27.50
CA ASP A 291 22.44 -1.91 -28.03
C ASP A 291 21.98 -0.50 -27.57
N ALA A 292 22.26 -0.12 -26.31
CA ALA A 292 21.88 1.20 -25.77
C ALA A 292 22.62 2.36 -26.46
N VAL A 293 23.91 2.17 -26.76
CA VAL A 293 24.74 3.16 -27.45
C VAL A 293 24.28 3.35 -28.89
N TRP A 294 23.93 2.26 -29.56
CA TRP A 294 23.37 2.29 -30.91
C TRP A 294 22.02 2.98 -30.97
N LEU A 295 21.13 2.68 -30.02
CA LEU A 295 19.83 3.33 -29.91
C LEU A 295 19.94 4.85 -29.72
N ALA A 296 20.87 5.31 -28.88
CA ALA A 296 21.14 6.74 -28.72
C ALA A 296 21.53 7.38 -30.07
N ALA A 297 22.52 6.80 -30.76
CA ALA A 297 23.04 7.34 -32.00
C ALA A 297 21.97 7.41 -33.11
N MET A 298 21.17 6.35 -33.29
CA MET A 298 20.11 6.29 -34.31
C MET A 298 18.96 7.27 -34.02
N SER A 299 18.55 7.38 -32.76
CA SER A 299 17.44 8.27 -32.38
C SER A 299 17.80 9.75 -32.50
N ALA A 300 19.04 10.13 -32.17
CA ALA A 300 19.55 11.48 -32.40
C ALA A 300 19.62 11.84 -33.89
N ALA A 301 20.10 10.91 -34.71
CA ALA A 301 20.14 11.08 -36.16
C ALA A 301 18.73 11.29 -36.74
N ALA A 302 17.74 10.53 -36.28
CA ALA A 302 16.35 10.69 -36.68
C ALA A 302 15.79 12.07 -36.27
N ALA A 303 16.06 12.52 -35.05
CA ALA A 303 15.63 13.84 -34.57
C ALA A 303 16.27 15.00 -35.37
N GLU A 304 17.57 14.93 -35.68
CA GLU A 304 18.26 15.94 -36.49
C GLU A 304 17.71 16.01 -37.93
N ALA A 305 17.39 14.85 -38.54
CA ALA A 305 16.80 14.79 -39.87
C ALA A 305 15.41 15.45 -39.95
N GLU A 306 14.67 15.52 -38.84
CA GLU A 306 13.38 16.25 -38.73
C GLU A 306 13.54 17.77 -38.50
N GLY A 307 14.78 18.28 -38.44
CA GLY A 307 15.06 19.70 -38.24
C GLY A 307 14.83 20.20 -36.81
N LEU A 308 14.83 19.29 -35.85
CA LEU A 308 14.59 19.55 -34.44
C LEU A 308 15.78 20.29 -33.79
N ARG A 309 15.49 21.19 -32.83
CA ARG A 309 16.50 22.05 -32.18
C ARG A 309 16.94 21.44 -30.84
N ARG A 310 18.23 21.59 -30.50
CA ARG A 310 18.78 21.11 -29.22
C ARG A 310 18.07 21.68 -27.98
N PRO A 311 18.03 20.94 -26.85
CA PRO A 311 18.64 19.61 -26.65
C PRO A 311 17.87 18.50 -27.38
N LEU A 312 18.60 17.58 -28.01
CA LEU A 312 18.01 16.58 -28.91
C LEU A 312 17.51 15.35 -28.15
N GLY A 313 17.93 15.14 -26.90
CA GLY A 313 17.64 13.95 -26.10
C GLY A 313 16.16 13.57 -26.01
N ALA A 314 15.36 14.45 -25.41
CA ALA A 314 13.92 14.20 -25.24
C ALA A 314 13.20 14.00 -26.58
N GLN A 315 13.61 14.76 -27.60
CA GLN A 315 13.06 14.68 -28.96
C GLN A 315 13.45 13.37 -29.67
N SER A 316 14.64 12.86 -29.39
CA SER A 316 15.13 11.58 -29.91
C SER A 316 14.40 10.40 -29.27
N VAL A 317 14.11 10.49 -27.96
CA VAL A 317 13.27 9.51 -27.26
C VAL A 317 11.86 9.49 -27.84
N GLN A 318 11.27 10.66 -28.08
CA GLN A 318 9.97 10.75 -28.74
C GLN A 318 9.99 10.13 -30.14
N ALA A 319 11.08 10.30 -30.90
CA ALA A 319 11.21 9.66 -32.21
C ALA A 319 11.23 8.11 -32.13
N ILE A 320 11.75 7.53 -31.05
CA ILE A 320 11.68 6.08 -30.79
C ILE A 320 10.21 5.69 -30.55
N MET A 321 9.52 6.37 -29.63
CA MET A 321 8.12 6.07 -29.27
C MET A 321 7.15 6.25 -30.45
N ASP A 322 7.43 7.21 -31.34
CA ASP A 322 6.68 7.45 -32.58
C ASP A 322 6.98 6.40 -33.68
N GLY A 323 7.90 5.47 -33.45
CA GLY A 323 8.31 4.46 -34.43
C GLY A 323 9.08 5.01 -35.63
N LYS A 324 9.73 6.18 -35.46
CA LYS A 324 10.53 6.83 -36.51
C LYS A 324 11.96 6.30 -36.59
N VAL A 325 12.43 5.64 -35.52
CA VAL A 325 13.71 4.94 -35.50
C VAL A 325 13.53 3.56 -36.13
N PRO A 326 14.24 3.23 -37.21
CA PRO A 326 14.08 1.94 -37.86
C PRO A 326 14.61 0.80 -36.98
N PRO A 327 14.05 -0.42 -37.11
CA PRO A 327 14.60 -1.60 -36.45
C PRO A 327 16.07 -1.82 -36.84
N PHE A 328 16.88 -2.33 -35.91
CA PHE A 328 18.27 -2.71 -36.16
C PHE A 328 18.59 -4.09 -35.60
N SER A 329 19.59 -4.76 -36.16
CA SER A 329 20.10 -6.01 -35.60
C SER A 329 21.12 -5.71 -34.51
N GLY A 330 20.77 -6.00 -33.26
CA GLY A 330 21.62 -5.72 -32.11
C GLY A 330 22.27 -6.98 -31.56
N ALA A 331 23.08 -6.81 -30.53
CA ALA A 331 23.90 -7.87 -29.96
C ALA A 331 23.09 -8.91 -29.15
N THR A 332 21.86 -8.60 -28.77
CA THR A 332 21.00 -9.49 -27.94
C THR A 332 19.87 -10.16 -28.71
N PHE A 333 19.37 -9.51 -29.76
CA PHE A 333 18.23 -9.96 -30.55
C PHE A 333 18.49 -9.73 -32.04
N ARG A 334 17.95 -10.64 -32.87
CA ARG A 334 18.02 -10.56 -34.34
C ARG A 334 17.51 -9.23 -34.90
N GLU A 335 16.47 -8.68 -34.29
CA GLU A 335 15.86 -7.42 -34.69
C GLU A 335 15.31 -6.71 -33.44
N TRP A 336 15.85 -5.53 -33.15
CA TRP A 336 15.39 -4.64 -32.11
C TRP A 336 14.19 -3.82 -32.59
N ARG A 337 13.12 -3.88 -31.81
CA ARG A 337 11.92 -3.06 -31.98
C ARG A 337 11.51 -2.49 -30.63
N TRP A 338 11.10 -1.24 -30.61
CA TRP A 338 10.50 -0.61 -29.44
C TRP A 338 8.99 -0.51 -29.62
N ASP A 339 8.29 -0.69 -28.51
CA ASP A 339 6.89 -0.32 -28.44
C ASP A 339 6.72 1.18 -28.19
N ALA A 340 5.47 1.63 -28.16
CA ALA A 340 5.15 3.04 -27.90
C ALA A 340 5.51 3.51 -26.48
N ASN A 341 5.86 2.60 -25.58
CA ASN A 341 6.28 2.91 -24.21
C ASN A 341 7.80 3.09 -24.09
N GLY A 342 8.55 2.91 -25.18
CA GLY A 342 10.02 2.91 -25.14
C GLY A 342 10.60 1.60 -24.62
N ASP A 343 9.80 0.53 -24.57
CA ASP A 343 10.20 -0.81 -24.16
C ASP A 343 10.54 -1.72 -25.33
N VAL A 344 11.30 -2.77 -25.05
CA VAL A 344 11.60 -3.83 -26.03
C VAL A 344 10.32 -4.60 -26.35
N ASP A 345 10.00 -4.70 -27.64
CA ASP A 345 8.86 -5.48 -28.11
C ASP A 345 9.12 -6.99 -27.93
N MET A 346 8.49 -7.58 -26.91
CA MET A 346 8.68 -8.99 -26.58
C MET A 346 7.96 -9.97 -27.52
N ARG A 347 7.25 -9.49 -28.54
CA ARG A 347 6.65 -10.34 -29.58
C ARG A 347 7.70 -11.03 -30.47
N THR A 348 8.91 -10.46 -30.56
CA THR A 348 10.02 -11.03 -31.34
C THR A 348 10.98 -11.88 -30.51
N ALA A 349 11.04 -11.66 -29.19
CA ALA A 349 11.96 -12.35 -28.28
C ALA A 349 11.31 -13.49 -27.48
N GLY A 350 10.12 -13.30 -26.89
CA GLY A 350 9.52 -14.30 -25.99
C GLY A 350 10.24 -14.48 -24.64
N VAL A 351 9.68 -15.30 -23.77
CA VAL A 351 10.13 -15.55 -22.38
C VAL A 351 10.42 -17.04 -22.20
N GLN A 352 11.58 -17.37 -21.65
CA GLN A 352 11.97 -18.74 -21.31
C GLN A 352 11.76 -18.99 -19.82
N LEU A 353 11.33 -20.22 -19.50
CA LEU A 353 11.23 -20.72 -18.14
C LEU A 353 12.23 -21.87 -17.97
N ALA A 354 13.17 -21.67 -17.07
CA ALA A 354 14.23 -22.61 -16.77
C ALA A 354 14.14 -23.08 -15.32
N SER A 355 14.60 -24.30 -15.06
CA SER A 355 14.70 -24.84 -13.71
C SER A 355 16.09 -25.44 -13.47
N TYR A 356 16.47 -25.58 -12.20
CA TYR A 356 17.71 -26.22 -11.80
C TYR A 356 17.43 -27.60 -11.22
N GLY A 357 18.06 -28.66 -11.73
CA GLY A 357 17.82 -30.02 -11.26
C GLY A 357 18.40 -31.10 -12.16
N ARG A 358 18.07 -32.37 -11.89
CA ARG A 358 18.62 -33.54 -12.61
C ARG A 358 17.62 -34.07 -13.62
N GLN A 359 17.87 -33.90 -14.91
CA GLN A 359 17.04 -34.53 -15.94
C GLN A 359 17.23 -36.06 -15.96
N PRO A 360 16.23 -36.83 -16.41
CA PRO A 360 16.34 -38.28 -16.56
C PRO A 360 17.60 -38.67 -17.36
N GLY A 361 18.49 -39.46 -16.77
CA GLY A 361 19.74 -39.91 -17.40
C GLY A 361 20.96 -39.02 -17.16
N GLN A 362 20.82 -37.87 -16.50
CA GLN A 362 21.95 -37.04 -16.06
C GLN A 362 22.38 -37.36 -14.62
N ALA A 363 23.69 -37.36 -14.38
CA ALA A 363 24.26 -37.69 -13.07
C ALA A 363 24.35 -36.49 -12.10
N ALA A 364 24.36 -35.26 -12.62
CA ALA A 364 24.52 -34.03 -11.86
C ALA A 364 23.37 -33.05 -12.16
N ALA A 365 23.05 -32.18 -11.20
CA ALA A 365 22.07 -31.12 -11.41
C ALA A 365 22.65 -30.01 -12.28
N SER A 366 21.84 -29.47 -13.18
CA SER A 366 22.20 -28.35 -14.06
C SER A 366 20.96 -27.51 -14.36
N PRO A 367 21.12 -26.25 -14.77
CA PRO A 367 20.00 -25.50 -15.34
C PRO A 367 19.51 -26.17 -16.63
N TYR A 368 18.20 -26.15 -16.85
CA TYR A 368 17.56 -26.61 -18.07
C TYR A 368 16.28 -25.80 -18.36
N VAL A 369 16.10 -25.40 -19.61
CA VAL A 369 14.84 -24.77 -20.08
C VAL A 369 13.80 -25.86 -20.26
N PHE A 370 12.61 -25.66 -19.71
CA PHE A 370 11.51 -26.64 -19.81
C PHE A 370 10.26 -26.09 -20.50
N ALA A 371 10.13 -24.77 -20.60
CA ALA A 371 9.02 -24.13 -21.29
C ALA A 371 9.41 -22.77 -21.85
N ASP A 372 8.71 -22.38 -22.91
CA ASP A 372 8.78 -21.05 -23.52
C ASP A 372 7.38 -20.43 -23.56
N TYR A 373 7.33 -19.11 -23.45
CA TYR A 373 6.12 -18.31 -23.60
C TYR A 373 6.35 -17.25 -24.67
N SER A 374 5.40 -17.08 -25.58
CA SER A 374 5.31 -15.87 -26.40
C SER A 374 3.85 -15.46 -26.57
N GLU A 375 3.60 -14.19 -26.83
CA GLU A 375 2.23 -13.69 -27.04
C GLU A 375 1.53 -14.41 -28.20
N ARG A 376 2.30 -14.79 -29.24
CA ARG A 376 1.77 -15.48 -30.41
C ARG A 376 1.37 -16.92 -30.10
N ASP A 377 2.19 -17.60 -29.31
CA ASP A 377 2.19 -19.06 -29.22
C ASP A 377 1.69 -19.59 -27.87
N GLY A 378 1.51 -18.70 -26.89
CA GLY A 378 1.20 -19.04 -25.50
C GLY A 378 2.34 -19.78 -24.82
N LEU A 379 2.04 -20.35 -23.64
CA LEU A 379 2.99 -21.18 -22.90
C LEU A 379 3.11 -22.58 -23.55
N ARG A 380 4.32 -22.96 -23.94
CA ARG A 380 4.67 -24.24 -24.56
C ARG A 380 5.73 -24.95 -23.74
N PHE A 381 5.51 -26.22 -23.39
CA PHE A 381 6.52 -27.06 -22.75
C PHE A 381 7.36 -27.76 -23.81
N LEU A 382 8.68 -27.80 -23.59
CA LEU A 382 9.62 -28.40 -24.53
C LEU A 382 9.50 -29.93 -24.52
N GLU A 383 9.54 -30.53 -25.72
CA GLU A 383 9.45 -31.98 -25.86
C GLU A 383 10.71 -32.66 -25.30
N GLY A 384 10.52 -33.73 -24.52
CA GLY A 384 11.61 -34.52 -23.96
C GLY A 384 12.28 -33.93 -22.71
N VAL A 385 11.79 -32.79 -22.20
CA VAL A 385 12.26 -32.18 -20.95
C VAL A 385 11.17 -32.28 -19.89
N GLN A 386 11.52 -32.72 -18.69
CA GLN A 386 10.57 -32.85 -17.58
C GLN A 386 10.86 -31.80 -16.51
N LEU A 387 9.86 -30.98 -16.16
CA LEU A 387 9.96 -30.12 -14.99
C LEU A 387 9.87 -30.98 -13.73
N ILE A 388 10.91 -30.90 -12.90
CA ILE A 388 11.03 -31.63 -11.63
C ILE A 388 10.97 -30.62 -10.50
N TRP A 389 10.01 -30.78 -9.59
CA TRP A 389 9.80 -29.92 -8.44
C TRP A 389 10.80 -30.25 -7.31
N ALA A 390 10.89 -29.35 -6.33
CA ALA A 390 11.80 -29.51 -5.18
C ALA A 390 11.48 -30.75 -4.31
N ASP A 391 10.23 -31.23 -4.32
CA ASP A 391 9.81 -32.48 -3.64
C ASP A 391 10.10 -33.75 -4.48
N GLY A 392 10.73 -33.60 -5.65
CA GLY A 392 11.05 -34.66 -6.59
C GLY A 392 9.89 -35.11 -7.47
N SER A 393 8.71 -34.50 -7.33
CA SER A 393 7.59 -34.77 -8.23
C SER A 393 7.78 -34.10 -9.59
N THR A 394 6.99 -34.48 -10.60
CA THR A 394 7.20 -34.03 -11.97
C THR A 394 5.93 -33.50 -12.63
N TYR A 395 6.05 -32.51 -13.50
CA TYR A 395 4.95 -32.04 -14.33
C TYR A 395 4.84 -32.89 -15.62
N PRO A 396 3.64 -33.25 -16.11
CA PRO A 396 2.30 -32.94 -15.56
C PRO A 396 1.76 -33.96 -14.55
N GLU A 397 2.55 -34.95 -14.13
CA GLU A 397 2.10 -36.06 -13.29
C GLU A 397 1.60 -35.61 -11.91
N ARG A 398 2.31 -34.67 -11.29
CA ARG A 398 1.99 -34.12 -9.98
C ARG A 398 2.45 -32.67 -9.87
N VAL A 399 1.53 -31.79 -9.50
CA VAL A 399 1.78 -30.36 -9.24
C VAL A 399 1.72 -30.13 -7.73
N PRO A 400 2.71 -29.43 -7.12
CA PRO A 400 2.67 -29.06 -5.71
C PRO A 400 1.40 -28.29 -5.35
N GLY A 401 0.89 -28.50 -4.14
CA GLY A 401 -0.27 -27.76 -3.65
C GLY A 401 0.11 -26.33 -3.29
N ASP A 402 -0.79 -25.39 -3.56
CA ASP A 402 -0.60 -23.96 -3.26
C ASP A 402 -1.13 -23.54 -1.88
N GLY A 403 -1.58 -24.50 -1.07
CA GLY A 403 -2.21 -24.23 0.22
C GLY A 403 -3.72 -23.99 0.14
N SER A 404 -4.27 -23.83 -1.07
CA SER A 404 -5.71 -23.75 -1.28
C SER A 404 -6.35 -25.13 -1.10
N VAL A 405 -7.38 -25.23 -0.26
CA VAL A 405 -8.06 -26.51 -0.02
C VAL A 405 -8.98 -26.79 -1.21
N SER A 406 -8.61 -27.74 -2.06
CA SER A 406 -9.48 -28.26 -3.12
C SER A 406 -10.83 -28.70 -2.55
N LEU A 407 -11.92 -28.32 -3.22
CA LEU A 407 -13.32 -28.70 -2.93
C LEU A 407 -13.54 -30.22 -2.75
N SER A 408 -12.62 -31.07 -3.24
CA SER A 408 -12.66 -32.52 -3.03
C SER A 408 -12.21 -32.94 -1.62
N HIS A 409 -11.28 -32.21 -1.00
CA HIS A 409 -10.74 -32.53 0.32
C HIS A 409 -11.70 -32.13 1.46
N GLN A 410 -12.52 -31.08 1.23
CA GLN A 410 -13.61 -30.72 2.13
C GLN A 410 -14.65 -31.84 2.28
N ARG A 411 -14.89 -32.67 1.25
CA ARG A 411 -15.88 -33.77 1.32
C ARG A 411 -15.40 -34.95 2.18
N SER A 412 -14.10 -35.24 2.17
CA SER A 412 -13.51 -36.37 2.89
C SER A 412 -13.36 -36.08 4.38
N VAL A 413 -12.93 -34.86 4.74
CA VAL A 413 -12.78 -34.42 6.13
C VAL A 413 -14.13 -34.24 6.82
N LEU A 414 -15.18 -33.81 6.09
CA LEU A 414 -16.55 -33.78 6.60
C LEU A 414 -17.08 -35.19 6.93
N LEU A 415 -16.72 -36.21 6.14
CA LEU A 415 -17.24 -37.57 6.35
C LEU A 415 -16.71 -38.21 7.64
N PHE A 416 -15.43 -38.00 7.95
CA PHE A 416 -14.80 -38.57 9.16
C PHE A 416 -15.18 -37.81 10.44
N SER A 417 -15.35 -36.49 10.36
CA SER A 417 -15.80 -35.67 11.48
C SER A 417 -17.29 -35.89 11.81
N VAL A 418 -18.14 -36.12 10.81
CA VAL A 418 -19.56 -36.45 10.99
C VAL A 418 -19.74 -37.79 11.72
N LEU A 419 -18.93 -38.82 11.45
CA LEU A 419 -19.02 -40.12 12.14
C LEU A 419 -18.70 -40.04 13.63
N GLY A 420 -17.72 -39.22 14.02
CA GLY A 420 -17.39 -38.97 15.42
C GLY A 420 -18.45 -38.14 16.17
N CYS A 421 -19.03 -37.13 15.51
CA CYS A 421 -20.06 -36.29 16.09
C CYS A 421 -21.42 -37.01 16.26
N VAL A 422 -21.75 -37.98 15.41
CA VAL A 422 -23.02 -38.74 15.47
C VAL A 422 -23.14 -39.59 16.74
N ALA A 423 -22.04 -40.14 17.26
CA ALA A 423 -22.05 -40.93 18.49
C ALA A 423 -22.32 -40.07 19.74
N PHE A 424 -21.79 -38.85 19.77
CA PHE A 424 -21.97 -37.91 20.89
C PHE A 424 -23.34 -37.21 20.84
N ALA A 425 -23.84 -36.90 19.63
CA ALA A 425 -25.14 -36.28 19.41
C ALA A 425 -26.32 -37.20 19.77
N ALA A 426 -26.19 -38.53 19.61
CA ALA A 426 -27.28 -39.47 19.92
C ALA A 426 -27.68 -39.49 21.41
N ALA A 427 -26.73 -39.28 22.33
CA ALA A 427 -26.99 -39.21 23.77
C ALA A 427 -27.64 -37.88 24.18
N ALA A 428 -27.22 -36.77 23.57
CA ALA A 428 -27.77 -35.44 23.84
C ALA A 428 -29.17 -35.22 23.20
N ALA A 429 -29.44 -35.86 22.06
CA ALA A 429 -30.69 -35.73 21.32
C ALA A 429 -31.92 -36.29 22.04
N VAL A 430 -31.79 -37.31 22.89
CA VAL A 430 -32.93 -37.90 23.62
C VAL A 430 -33.50 -36.92 24.66
N VAL A 431 -32.63 -36.13 25.30
CA VAL A 431 -33.01 -35.15 26.33
C VAL A 431 -33.57 -33.87 25.69
N ALA A 432 -32.98 -33.41 24.58
CA ALA A 432 -33.43 -32.22 23.86
C ALA A 432 -34.77 -32.41 23.11
N SER A 433 -35.04 -33.64 22.63
CA SER A 433 -36.27 -33.97 21.88
C SER A 433 -37.56 -33.81 22.70
N LEU A 434 -37.51 -33.95 24.03
CA LEU A 434 -38.66 -33.74 24.91
C LEU A 434 -39.02 -32.25 25.09
N LEU A 435 -38.07 -31.33 24.89
CA LEU A 435 -38.25 -29.90 25.13
C LEU A 435 -38.58 -29.11 23.86
N LEU A 436 -38.11 -29.57 22.68
CA LEU A 436 -38.28 -28.88 21.39
C LEU A 436 -39.65 -29.10 20.71
N VAL A 437 -40.37 -30.19 21.03
CA VAL A 437 -41.67 -30.50 20.42
C VAL A 437 -42.75 -29.45 20.74
N ARG A 438 -42.60 -28.67 21.83
CA ARG A 438 -43.59 -27.66 22.25
C ARG A 438 -43.47 -26.30 21.55
N ARG A 439 -42.31 -25.92 20.99
CA ARG A 439 -42.07 -24.52 20.56
C ARG A 439 -42.12 -24.29 19.04
N ASN A 440 -41.98 -25.33 18.22
CA ASN A 440 -41.70 -25.17 16.77
C ASN A 440 -42.92 -25.10 15.81
N ARG A 441 -44.16 -25.05 16.29
CA ARG A 441 -45.34 -24.97 15.38
C ARG A 441 -45.76 -23.56 14.98
N LYS A 442 -45.17 -22.49 15.53
CA LYS A 442 -45.67 -21.12 15.33
C LYS A 442 -44.86 -20.26 14.34
N LEU A 443 -43.63 -20.65 13.98
CA LEU A 443 -42.74 -19.82 13.14
C LEU A 443 -42.80 -20.15 11.63
N ASN A 444 -43.18 -21.37 11.25
CA ASN A 444 -43.29 -21.78 9.84
C ASN A 444 -44.52 -21.22 9.10
N ARG A 445 -45.22 -20.22 9.64
CA ARG A 445 -46.40 -19.62 9.01
C ARG A 445 -46.24 -18.16 8.58
N ILE A 446 -45.10 -17.53 8.85
CA ILE A 446 -44.91 -16.08 8.57
C ILE A 446 -43.91 -15.82 7.43
N ILE A 447 -43.02 -16.78 7.12
CA ILE A 447 -41.99 -16.59 6.09
C ILE A 447 -42.54 -16.71 4.65
N SER A 448 -43.76 -17.23 4.46
CA SER A 448 -44.28 -17.52 3.12
C SER A 448 -45.05 -16.37 2.44
N LEU A 449 -44.96 -15.10 2.87
CA LEU A 449 -45.91 -14.07 2.40
C LEU A 449 -45.39 -12.77 1.77
N HIS A 450 -44.10 -12.42 1.70
CA HIS A 450 -43.71 -11.09 1.17
C HIS A 450 -42.56 -11.08 0.13
N TYR A 451 -42.41 -12.15 -0.66
CA TYR A 451 -41.42 -12.23 -1.75
C TYR A 451 -41.97 -11.80 -3.14
N LYS A 452 -42.85 -10.80 -3.27
CA LYS A 452 -43.37 -10.44 -4.62
C LYS A 452 -43.60 -8.93 -4.84
N GLU A 453 -42.99 -8.46 -5.95
CA GLU A 453 -43.27 -7.27 -6.78
C GLU A 453 -42.30 -6.07 -6.67
N GLY A 454 -41.49 -5.83 -7.73
CA GLY A 454 -40.75 -4.56 -7.87
C GLY A 454 -39.70 -4.38 -8.98
N LEU A 455 -39.15 -5.41 -9.65
CA LEU A 455 -37.97 -5.24 -10.56
C LEU A 455 -38.03 -6.02 -11.90
N ASN A 456 -39.21 -6.41 -12.38
CA ASN A 456 -39.34 -7.35 -13.51
C ASN A 456 -39.40 -6.72 -14.93
N GLY A 457 -38.90 -5.49 -15.15
CA GLY A 457 -39.15 -4.73 -16.40
C GLY A 457 -38.02 -4.76 -17.46
N MET A 458 -36.81 -4.38 -17.09
CA MET A 458 -35.73 -4.12 -18.06
C MET A 458 -35.03 -5.39 -18.54
N ASP A 459 -34.84 -5.48 -19.85
CA ASP A 459 -34.30 -6.66 -20.51
C ASP A 459 -32.88 -6.40 -21.05
N LEU A 460 -31.90 -6.65 -20.19
CA LEU A 460 -30.48 -6.38 -20.40
C LEU A 460 -29.78 -7.38 -21.34
N GLU A 461 -30.49 -8.40 -21.83
CA GLU A 461 -29.88 -9.47 -22.64
C GLU A 461 -29.94 -9.19 -24.14
N ALA A 462 -28.78 -9.31 -24.80
CA ALA A 462 -28.64 -9.14 -26.24
C ALA A 462 -29.57 -10.08 -27.06
N PRO A 463 -30.18 -9.60 -28.15
CA PRO A 463 -31.05 -10.38 -29.02
C PRO A 463 -30.47 -11.73 -29.49
N ILE A 464 -29.16 -11.78 -29.77
CA ILE A 464 -28.48 -12.99 -30.24
C ILE A 464 -28.42 -14.10 -29.19
N THR A 465 -28.38 -13.76 -27.90
CA THR A 465 -28.35 -14.72 -26.79
C THR A 465 -29.69 -15.45 -26.69
N LYS A 466 -30.80 -14.73 -26.90
CA LYS A 466 -32.16 -15.30 -26.95
C LYS A 466 -32.38 -16.14 -28.21
N LEU A 467 -31.84 -15.73 -29.35
CA LEU A 467 -31.85 -16.51 -30.58
C LEU A 467 -31.08 -17.82 -30.43
N TYR A 468 -29.91 -17.77 -29.80
CA TYR A 468 -29.08 -18.95 -29.51
C TYR A 468 -29.79 -19.92 -28.56
N ALA A 469 -30.39 -19.42 -27.48
CA ALA A 469 -31.19 -20.23 -26.54
C ALA A 469 -32.39 -20.89 -27.24
N PHE A 470 -33.07 -20.18 -28.15
CA PHE A 470 -34.15 -20.73 -28.96
C PHE A 470 -33.67 -21.83 -29.91
N LEU A 471 -32.53 -21.64 -30.60
CA LEU A 471 -31.93 -22.63 -31.49
C LEU A 471 -31.43 -23.89 -30.75
N GLU A 472 -30.86 -23.73 -29.56
CA GLU A 472 -30.48 -24.85 -28.68
C GLU A 472 -31.72 -25.63 -28.22
N SER A 473 -32.83 -24.95 -27.92
CA SER A 473 -34.10 -25.61 -27.57
C SER A 473 -34.66 -26.45 -28.73
N LEU A 474 -34.46 -26.01 -29.98
CA LEU A 474 -34.84 -26.75 -31.19
C LEU A 474 -33.97 -27.99 -31.41
N LYS A 475 -32.67 -27.85 -31.16
CA LYS A 475 -31.68 -28.93 -31.26
C LYS A 475 -31.93 -30.03 -30.21
N ALA A 476 -32.51 -29.68 -29.06
CA ALA A 476 -32.99 -30.61 -28.04
C ALA A 476 -34.33 -31.30 -28.38
N GLY A 477 -34.85 -31.13 -29.60
CA GLY A 477 -36.03 -31.84 -30.11
C GLY A 477 -37.38 -31.18 -29.81
N LYS A 478 -37.39 -29.99 -29.22
CA LYS A 478 -38.62 -29.22 -28.96
C LYS A 478 -39.10 -28.58 -30.25
N ARG A 479 -40.32 -28.90 -30.71
CA ARG A 479 -40.93 -28.22 -31.86
C ARG A 479 -41.49 -26.87 -31.38
N PRO A 480 -41.08 -25.74 -31.98
CA PRO A 480 -41.55 -24.43 -31.56
C PRO A 480 -42.96 -24.22 -32.12
N ASP A 481 -43.81 -23.54 -31.35
CA ASP A 481 -45.15 -23.24 -31.84
C ASP A 481 -45.14 -22.05 -32.84
N ALA A 482 -46.22 -21.90 -33.60
CA ALA A 482 -46.31 -20.85 -34.62
C ALA A 482 -46.25 -19.42 -34.03
N ALA A 483 -46.61 -19.24 -32.75
CA ALA A 483 -46.55 -17.95 -32.07
C ALA A 483 -45.14 -17.62 -31.57
N GLU A 484 -44.34 -18.61 -31.17
CA GLU A 484 -42.93 -18.46 -30.85
C GLU A 484 -42.12 -18.13 -32.11
N ILE A 485 -42.36 -18.84 -33.22
CA ILE A 485 -41.70 -18.55 -34.50
C ILE A 485 -42.08 -17.15 -35.00
N ALA A 486 -43.36 -16.75 -34.90
CA ALA A 486 -43.79 -15.42 -35.32
C ALA A 486 -43.20 -14.29 -34.46
N ARG A 487 -43.06 -14.49 -33.14
CA ARG A 487 -42.38 -13.53 -32.25
C ARG A 487 -40.92 -13.38 -32.60
N LEU A 488 -40.21 -14.48 -32.82
CA LEU A 488 -38.81 -14.43 -33.26
C LEU A 488 -38.63 -13.79 -34.62
N GLN A 489 -39.50 -14.08 -35.59
CA GLN A 489 -39.45 -13.46 -36.91
C GLN A 489 -39.74 -11.95 -36.86
N THR A 490 -40.60 -11.50 -35.95
CA THR A 490 -40.87 -10.08 -35.74
C THR A 490 -39.66 -9.41 -35.08
N TYR A 491 -39.09 -10.04 -34.06
CA TYR A 491 -37.93 -9.55 -33.31
C TYR A 491 -36.66 -9.46 -34.17
N LEU A 492 -36.40 -10.45 -35.04
CA LEU A 492 -35.26 -10.45 -35.97
C LEU A 492 -35.41 -9.44 -37.12
N ARG A 493 -36.64 -9.02 -37.45
CA ARG A 493 -36.90 -8.02 -38.50
C ARG A 493 -36.87 -6.59 -37.97
N SER A 494 -36.94 -6.38 -36.66
CA SER A 494 -37.00 -5.07 -36.02
C SER A 494 -35.68 -4.64 -35.35
N VAL A 495 -34.63 -5.43 -35.47
CA VAL A 495 -33.33 -5.21 -34.81
C VAL A 495 -32.25 -5.09 -35.87
N ASP A 496 -31.58 -3.93 -35.94
CA ASP A 496 -30.54 -3.64 -36.94
C ASP A 496 -29.17 -4.27 -36.59
N ASP A 497 -28.88 -4.51 -35.30
CA ASP A 497 -27.70 -5.25 -34.82
C ASP A 497 -28.07 -6.26 -33.73
N LEU A 498 -27.87 -7.55 -34.00
CA LEU A 498 -28.30 -8.65 -33.13
C LEU A 498 -27.41 -8.83 -31.90
N LYS A 499 -26.18 -8.30 -31.90
CA LYS A 499 -25.19 -8.56 -30.84
C LYS A 499 -25.28 -7.61 -29.65
N ASN A 500 -25.95 -6.46 -29.83
CA ASN A 500 -26.11 -5.47 -28.77
C ASN A 500 -27.57 -5.34 -28.33
N PRO A 501 -27.85 -5.22 -27.02
CA PRO A 501 -29.19 -4.89 -26.54
C PRO A 501 -29.56 -3.44 -26.92
N ASP A 502 -30.77 -3.22 -27.42
CA ASP A 502 -31.34 -1.89 -27.75
C ASP A 502 -31.70 -1.13 -26.46
N LEU A 503 -30.68 -0.74 -25.71
CA LEU A 503 -30.83 -0.09 -24.40
C LEU A 503 -31.45 1.30 -24.53
N GLU A 504 -31.11 2.04 -25.57
CA GLU A 504 -31.61 3.40 -25.82
C GLU A 504 -33.12 3.39 -26.10
N GLY A 505 -33.59 2.49 -26.98
CA GLY A 505 -35.02 2.31 -27.24
C GLY A 505 -35.79 1.69 -26.07
N GLN A 506 -35.16 0.92 -25.17
CA GLN A 506 -35.79 0.38 -23.97
C GLN A 506 -35.94 1.43 -22.86
N LEU A 507 -34.91 2.25 -22.67
CA LEU A 507 -34.92 3.37 -21.71
C LEU A 507 -35.90 4.47 -22.12
N ASP A 508 -36.11 4.70 -23.41
CA ASP A 508 -37.10 5.66 -23.91
C ASP A 508 -38.56 5.13 -23.87
N ARG A 509 -38.75 3.80 -23.93
CA ARG A 509 -40.09 3.17 -23.87
C ARG A 509 -40.57 2.91 -22.44
N GLU A 510 -39.67 2.69 -21.47
CA GLU A 510 -40.02 2.52 -20.06
C GLU A 510 -40.18 3.87 -19.34
N HIS A 511 -41.40 4.41 -19.36
CA HIS A 511 -41.73 5.63 -18.62
C HIS A 511 -41.68 5.38 -17.10
N GLY A 512 -40.73 6.04 -16.43
CA GLY A 512 -40.60 6.01 -14.96
C GLY A 512 -39.17 6.08 -14.43
N ILE A 513 -38.16 5.99 -15.31
CA ILE A 513 -36.75 6.06 -14.91
C ILE A 513 -36.35 7.52 -14.66
N ASN A 514 -35.67 7.76 -13.53
CA ASN A 514 -35.22 9.08 -13.10
C ASN A 514 -34.29 9.71 -14.17
N PRO A 515 -34.54 10.95 -14.62
CA PRO A 515 -33.73 11.61 -15.66
C PRO A 515 -32.23 11.66 -15.33
N TYR A 516 -31.85 11.86 -14.07
CA TYR A 516 -30.44 11.85 -13.65
C TYR A 516 -29.80 10.47 -13.72
N LEU A 517 -30.56 9.40 -13.43
CA LEU A 517 -30.06 8.03 -13.53
C LEU A 517 -29.98 7.61 -15.00
N ARG A 518 -30.94 8.03 -15.83
CA ARG A 518 -30.92 7.86 -17.29
C ARG A 518 -29.69 8.54 -17.89
N ASP A 519 -29.45 9.81 -17.55
CA ASP A 519 -28.35 10.60 -18.08
C ASP A 519 -27.00 10.12 -17.53
N HIS A 520 -26.94 9.68 -16.27
CA HIS A 520 -25.75 9.07 -15.69
C HIS A 520 -25.41 7.72 -16.36
N LEU A 521 -26.40 6.85 -16.59
CA LEU A 521 -26.21 5.60 -17.33
C LEU A 521 -25.76 5.87 -18.78
N MET A 522 -26.40 6.81 -19.47
CA MET A 522 -25.97 7.23 -20.81
C MET A 522 -24.54 7.82 -20.78
N SER A 523 -24.17 8.63 -19.79
CA SER A 523 -22.83 9.24 -19.68
C SER A 523 -21.72 8.23 -19.35
N THR A 524 -22.06 7.15 -18.65
CA THR A 524 -21.10 6.10 -18.26
C THR A 524 -20.94 5.06 -19.37
N LEU A 525 -21.94 4.92 -20.22
CA LEU A 525 -21.97 3.97 -21.34
C LEU A 525 -21.58 4.61 -22.68
N LEU A 526 -21.52 5.94 -22.79
CA LEU A 526 -21.04 6.65 -23.99
C LEU A 526 -19.52 6.92 -23.94
N PRO A 527 -18.81 6.87 -25.09
CA PRO A 527 -17.35 6.90 -25.11
C PRO A 527 -16.76 8.27 -24.71
N SER A 528 -15.96 8.22 -23.63
CA SER A 528 -14.88 9.08 -23.08
C SER A 528 -14.74 10.58 -23.41
N ARG A 529 -15.18 11.12 -24.55
CA ARG A 529 -14.88 12.51 -24.94
C ARG A 529 -15.91 13.55 -24.47
N GLU A 530 -17.17 13.15 -24.30
CA GLU A 530 -18.25 14.04 -23.82
C GLU A 530 -18.27 14.15 -22.29
N ALA A 531 -17.85 13.10 -21.58
CA ALA A 531 -17.78 13.05 -20.11
C ALA A 531 -16.76 14.02 -19.49
N HIS A 532 -15.66 14.31 -20.21
CA HIS A 532 -14.63 15.25 -19.74
C HIS A 532 -15.07 16.71 -19.79
N MET A 533 -15.92 17.10 -20.76
CA MET A 533 -16.42 18.48 -20.87
C MET A 533 -17.45 18.80 -19.78
N MET A 534 -18.31 17.84 -19.40
CA MET A 534 -19.27 18.02 -18.30
C MET A 534 -18.59 18.13 -16.92
N ARG A 535 -17.48 17.41 -16.68
CA ARG A 535 -16.72 17.48 -15.41
C ARG A 535 -16.00 18.82 -15.20
N ALA A 536 -15.54 19.47 -16.27
CA ALA A 536 -14.84 20.75 -16.20
C ALA A 536 -15.78 21.95 -15.90
N GLU A 537 -17.08 21.85 -16.21
CA GLU A 537 -18.07 22.88 -15.83
C GLU A 537 -18.48 22.80 -14.35
N LEU A 538 -18.52 21.60 -13.76
CA LEU A 538 -18.89 21.39 -12.35
C LEU A 538 -17.87 21.99 -11.36
N LEU A 539 -16.57 21.98 -11.69
CA LEU A 539 -15.49 22.50 -10.85
C LEU A 539 -15.46 24.04 -10.75
N LYS A 540 -16.15 24.78 -11.63
CA LYS A 540 -16.21 26.25 -11.58
C LYS A 540 -17.20 26.79 -10.54
N VAL A 541 -18.05 25.94 -9.97
CA VAL A 541 -19.13 26.36 -9.05
C VAL A 541 -18.68 26.41 -7.59
N GLU A 542 -17.60 25.71 -7.21
CA GLU A 542 -17.13 25.64 -5.82
C GLU A 542 -16.15 26.75 -5.41
N SER A 543 -15.47 27.41 -6.37
CA SER A 543 -14.56 28.52 -6.07
C SER A 543 -15.28 29.79 -5.59
N PHE A 544 -16.60 29.90 -5.77
CA PHE A 544 -17.36 31.10 -5.40
C PHE A 544 -17.73 31.19 -3.91
N LYS A 545 -17.50 30.13 -3.11
CA LYS A 545 -17.87 30.09 -1.68
C LYS A 545 -16.71 30.33 -0.70
N SER A 546 -15.45 30.19 -1.12
CA SER A 546 -14.29 30.38 -0.22
C SER A 546 -13.86 31.84 -0.08
N GLU A 547 -14.06 32.68 -1.11
CA GLU A 547 -13.73 34.12 -1.04
C GLU A 547 -14.72 34.92 -0.18
N SER A 548 -15.96 34.47 -0.03
CA SER A 548 -16.97 35.16 0.79
C SER A 548 -16.77 34.98 2.31
N ARG A 549 -15.99 33.99 2.77
CA ARG A 549 -15.69 33.81 4.21
C ARG A 549 -14.44 34.58 4.66
N ARG A 550 -13.45 34.77 3.78
CA ARG A 550 -12.24 35.57 4.08
C ARG A 550 -12.52 37.05 4.30
N ALA A 551 -13.62 37.58 3.77
CA ALA A 551 -14.01 38.97 3.97
C ALA A 551 -14.69 39.26 5.34
N ALA A 552 -15.09 38.23 6.09
CA ALA A 552 -15.88 38.39 7.32
C ALA A 552 -15.08 38.29 8.63
N MET A 553 -13.88 37.70 8.62
CA MET A 553 -13.01 37.58 9.79
C MET A 553 -11.75 38.41 9.60
N GLY A 554 -11.75 39.61 10.21
CA GLY A 554 -10.59 40.49 10.25
C GLY A 554 -9.41 39.85 10.96
N ASN A 555 -8.24 39.94 10.33
CA ASN A 555 -6.98 39.42 10.82
C ASN A 555 -6.47 40.33 11.96
N ASP A 556 -6.69 39.94 13.22
CA ASP A 556 -6.18 40.68 14.39
C ASP A 556 -5.54 39.72 15.39
N SER A 557 -4.23 39.47 15.19
CA SER A 557 -3.38 38.61 16.02
C SER A 557 -3.19 39.11 17.46
N SER A 558 -3.68 40.32 17.79
CA SER A 558 -3.67 40.86 19.15
C SER A 558 -4.61 40.12 20.11
N LYS A 559 -5.73 39.58 19.62
CA LYS A 559 -6.72 38.88 20.45
C LYS A 559 -6.25 37.51 20.95
N GLY A 560 -5.46 36.77 20.15
CA GLY A 560 -4.93 35.46 20.53
C GLY A 560 -3.98 35.55 21.71
N LEU A 561 -3.12 36.57 21.73
CA LEU A 561 -2.15 36.79 22.82
C LEU A 561 -2.83 37.26 24.12
N GLU A 562 -3.90 38.06 24.04
CA GLU A 562 -4.71 38.43 25.20
C GLU A 562 -5.46 37.23 25.80
N SER A 563 -6.06 36.38 24.94
CA SER A 563 -6.73 35.15 25.36
C SER A 563 -5.75 34.15 25.99
N PHE A 564 -4.56 34.00 25.41
CA PHE A 564 -3.48 33.16 25.96
C PHE A 564 -3.01 33.65 27.34
N ASN A 565 -2.82 34.97 27.50
CA ASN A 565 -2.42 35.55 28.79
C ASN A 565 -3.51 35.43 29.86
N ALA A 566 -4.79 35.55 29.48
CA ALA A 566 -5.93 35.33 30.39
C ALA A 566 -6.01 33.85 30.84
N LEU A 567 -5.87 32.91 29.89
CA LEU A 567 -5.82 31.48 30.17
C LEU A 567 -4.66 31.11 31.11
N LEU A 568 -3.46 31.67 30.86
CA LEU A 568 -2.30 31.51 31.73
C LEU A 568 -2.54 32.06 33.14
N GLN A 569 -3.21 33.21 33.26
CA GLN A 569 -3.55 33.78 34.57
C GLN A 569 -4.55 32.91 35.32
N ASP A 570 -5.57 32.39 34.65
CA ASP A 570 -6.56 31.50 35.25
C ASP A 570 -5.94 30.14 35.65
N MET A 571 -5.04 29.57 34.84
CA MET A 571 -4.41 28.27 35.16
C MET A 571 -3.31 28.37 36.21
N ALA A 572 -2.42 29.38 36.13
CA ALA A 572 -1.26 29.49 37.02
C ALA A 572 -1.52 30.30 38.31
N TYR A 573 -2.56 31.16 38.33
CA TYR A 573 -2.85 32.07 39.44
C TYR A 573 -4.30 32.06 39.92
N SER A 574 -5.13 31.07 39.51
CA SER A 574 -6.46 30.90 40.10
C SER A 574 -6.37 30.89 41.62
N ARG A 575 -7.21 31.68 42.30
CA ARG A 575 -7.28 31.70 43.77
C ARG A 575 -8.08 30.52 44.34
N ASP A 576 -8.67 29.69 43.49
CA ASP A 576 -9.42 28.51 43.89
C ASP A 576 -8.47 27.30 44.03
N PRO A 577 -8.24 26.79 45.26
CA PRO A 577 -7.36 25.65 45.49
C PRO A 577 -7.82 24.36 44.78
N ALA A 578 -9.13 24.21 44.52
CA ALA A 578 -9.66 23.05 43.82
C ALA A 578 -9.27 23.06 42.33
N LEU A 579 -9.36 24.23 41.68
CA LEU A 579 -8.92 24.41 40.29
C LEU A 579 -7.41 24.23 40.15
N GLN A 580 -6.62 24.78 41.07
CA GLN A 580 -5.18 24.56 41.07
C GLN A 580 -4.82 23.07 41.17
N LYS A 581 -5.50 22.33 42.05
CA LYS A 581 -5.30 20.88 42.19
C LYS A 581 -5.70 20.12 40.92
N LEU A 582 -6.81 20.51 40.28
CA LEU A 582 -7.28 19.92 39.04
C LEU A 582 -6.25 20.12 37.90
N PHE A 583 -5.82 21.36 37.65
CA PHE A 583 -4.82 21.64 36.61
C PHE A 583 -3.46 20.99 36.89
N ALA A 584 -3.05 20.92 38.16
CA ALA A 584 -1.80 20.25 38.56
C ALA A 584 -1.84 18.72 38.33
N SER A 585 -3.02 18.11 38.28
CA SER A 585 -3.17 16.67 38.00
C SER A 585 -3.14 16.32 36.50
N ILE A 586 -3.20 17.31 35.61
CA ILE A 586 -3.16 17.09 34.15
C ILE A 586 -1.83 16.44 33.74
N GLY A 587 -1.91 15.31 33.02
CA GLY A 587 -0.77 14.49 32.60
C GLY A 587 -0.14 13.69 33.73
N HIS A 588 -0.76 13.63 34.91
CA HIS A 588 -0.33 12.83 36.06
C HIS A 588 -1.41 11.83 36.49
N ASP A 589 -2.68 12.24 36.52
CA ASP A 589 -3.80 11.40 36.90
C ASP A 589 -4.52 10.86 35.66
N PRO A 590 -4.40 9.54 35.36
CA PRO A 590 -5.10 8.93 34.24
C PRO A 590 -6.61 8.79 34.50
N MET A 591 -7.10 9.02 35.73
CA MET A 591 -8.52 8.90 36.10
C MET A 591 -9.22 10.25 36.28
N LEU A 592 -8.54 11.34 35.92
CA LEU A 592 -9.07 12.70 35.97
C LEU A 592 -10.45 12.81 35.32
N ASP A 593 -11.36 13.58 35.93
CA ASP A 593 -12.69 13.83 35.38
C ASP A 593 -12.63 14.90 34.27
N PRO A 594 -12.82 14.52 32.99
CA PRO A 594 -12.71 15.45 31.88
C PRO A 594 -13.87 16.45 31.82
N PHE A 595 -15.01 16.14 32.43
CA PHE A 595 -16.15 17.05 32.46
C PHE A 595 -15.95 18.18 33.45
N GLN A 596 -15.25 17.91 34.56
CA GLN A 596 -14.78 18.96 35.46
C GLN A 596 -13.76 19.86 34.79
N LEU A 597 -12.83 19.30 34.01
CA LEU A 597 -11.88 20.07 33.20
C LEU A 597 -12.59 20.98 32.18
N SER A 598 -13.57 20.44 31.45
CA SER A 598 -14.37 21.20 30.48
C SER A 598 -15.09 22.38 31.14
N LYS A 599 -15.67 22.17 32.32
CA LYS A 599 -16.31 23.24 33.09
C LYS A 599 -15.29 24.27 33.60
N ALA A 600 -14.16 23.81 34.13
CA ALA A 600 -13.11 24.66 34.69
C ALA A 600 -12.41 25.53 33.64
N SER A 601 -12.29 25.04 32.43
CA SER A 601 -11.68 25.73 31.28
C SER A 601 -12.65 26.65 30.52
N GLY A 602 -13.88 26.82 31.01
CA GLY A 602 -14.89 27.64 30.33
C GLY A 602 -15.34 27.06 28.97
N GLY A 603 -15.30 25.73 28.82
CA GLY A 603 -15.65 25.05 27.58
C GLY A 603 -14.50 24.90 26.57
N ARG A 604 -13.25 25.17 26.99
CA ARG A 604 -12.04 24.93 26.18
C ARG A 604 -11.09 23.90 26.78
N PRO A 605 -11.57 22.67 27.09
CA PRO A 605 -10.77 21.67 27.78
C PRO A 605 -9.52 21.26 26.99
N LEU A 606 -9.59 21.15 25.67
CA LEU A 606 -8.47 20.63 24.88
C LEU A 606 -7.31 21.63 24.86
N THR A 607 -7.59 22.90 24.57
CA THR A 607 -6.58 23.96 24.61
C THR A 607 -5.97 24.08 26.00
N SER A 608 -6.80 24.05 27.04
CA SER A 608 -6.31 24.11 28.43
C SER A 608 -5.39 22.94 28.78
N VAL A 609 -5.77 21.70 28.43
CA VAL A 609 -4.95 20.51 28.69
C VAL A 609 -3.63 20.59 27.94
N CYS A 610 -3.64 20.84 26.63
CA CYS A 610 -2.40 20.89 25.83
C CYS A 610 -1.46 21.99 26.30
N VAL A 611 -1.97 23.20 26.56
CA VAL A 611 -1.16 24.33 27.03
C VAL A 611 -0.63 24.07 28.43
N GLN A 612 -1.46 23.53 29.35
CA GLN A 612 -1.01 23.15 30.68
C GLN A 612 0.10 22.10 30.62
N LEU A 613 -0.02 21.08 29.76
CA LEU A 613 1.03 20.08 29.54
C LEU A 613 2.30 20.75 28.99
N ALA A 614 2.18 21.64 28.00
CA ALA A 614 3.35 22.35 27.47
C ALA A 614 4.07 23.19 28.54
N ILE A 615 3.33 23.78 29.48
CA ILE A 615 3.91 24.58 30.58
C ILE A 615 4.51 23.67 31.67
N SER A 616 3.73 22.71 32.18
CA SER A 616 4.14 21.80 33.26
C SER A 616 5.41 21.03 32.91
N PHE A 617 5.59 20.67 31.63
CA PHE A 617 6.77 19.96 31.14
C PHE A 617 7.82 20.89 30.51
N GLY A 618 7.66 22.21 30.61
CA GLY A 618 8.66 23.19 30.16
C GLY A 618 9.01 23.08 28.68
N LEU A 619 8.01 22.98 27.80
CA LEU A 619 8.19 22.83 26.36
C LEU A 619 8.36 24.18 25.64
N GLY A 620 8.10 25.31 26.30
CA GLY A 620 7.86 26.60 25.64
C GLY A 620 8.83 27.77 25.89
N ILE A 621 8.82 28.77 24.99
CA ILE A 621 9.46 30.10 25.16
C ILE A 621 8.57 31.00 26.05
N GLY A 622 9.10 31.55 27.15
CA GLY A 622 8.40 32.55 27.98
C GLY A 622 7.77 32.05 29.29
N SER A 623 8.18 30.89 29.81
CA SER A 623 7.67 30.36 31.09
C SER A 623 8.03 31.28 32.28
N PRO A 624 7.07 31.63 33.17
CA PRO A 624 7.27 32.60 34.25
C PRO A 624 8.01 32.06 35.50
N ASN A 625 8.45 30.80 35.55
CA ASN A 625 9.01 30.20 36.77
C ASN A 625 10.54 29.91 36.72
N ARG A 626 11.26 30.68 37.55
CA ARG A 626 12.58 30.49 38.21
C ARG A 626 13.86 30.21 37.39
N ALA A 627 14.68 31.26 37.28
CA ALA A 627 15.99 31.46 37.94
C ALA A 627 16.88 30.25 38.29
N ASP A 628 17.16 29.36 37.35
CA ASP A 628 18.49 28.74 37.16
C ASP A 628 18.34 27.83 35.94
N PHE A 629 19.05 28.08 34.85
CA PHE A 629 19.52 27.06 33.89
C PHE A 629 20.20 27.76 32.71
N SER A 630 21.45 27.40 32.50
CA SER A 630 22.36 27.93 31.50
C SER A 630 21.85 27.77 30.07
N GLN A 631 22.14 28.79 29.27
CA GLN A 631 21.87 28.92 27.83
C GLN A 631 22.24 27.66 27.04
N GLN A 632 21.24 26.87 26.62
CA GLN A 632 21.25 26.04 25.39
C GLN A 632 19.95 25.24 25.14
N CYS A 633 19.01 25.13 26.10
CA CYS A 633 17.84 24.24 25.99
C CYS A 633 16.43 24.89 25.96
N LEU A 634 16.28 26.20 25.74
CA LEU A 634 15.05 26.92 26.14
C LEU A 634 13.95 27.16 25.09
N HIS A 635 13.95 26.53 23.91
CA HIS A 635 12.98 26.88 22.84
C HIS A 635 12.46 25.68 22.03
N LEU A 636 11.85 24.67 22.69
CA LEU A 636 11.33 23.53 21.96
C LEU A 636 10.10 23.91 21.11
N VAL A 637 9.04 24.49 21.67
CA VAL A 637 7.88 24.96 20.87
C VAL A 637 7.61 26.44 21.09
N HIS A 638 7.09 27.11 20.06
CA HIS A 638 6.60 28.48 20.21
C HIS A 638 5.20 28.44 20.86
N LEU A 639 5.09 28.78 22.15
CA LEU A 639 3.84 28.62 22.91
C LEU A 639 2.64 29.34 22.32
N GLY A 640 2.82 30.57 21.79
CA GLY A 640 1.73 31.30 21.12
C GLY A 640 1.17 30.51 19.93
N LYS A 641 2.02 30.18 18.95
CA LYS A 641 1.65 29.32 17.81
C LYS A 641 1.09 27.96 18.23
N PHE A 642 1.60 27.35 19.30
CA PHE A 642 1.08 26.06 19.79
C PHE A 642 -0.32 26.20 20.38
N HIS A 643 -0.55 27.25 21.17
CA HIS A 643 -1.88 27.61 21.66
C HIS A 643 -2.84 27.84 20.47
N ASP A 644 -2.44 28.65 19.50
CA ASP A 644 -3.30 29.00 18.36
C ASP A 644 -3.60 27.78 17.49
N TYR A 645 -2.61 26.89 17.29
CA TYR A 645 -2.80 25.60 16.63
C TYR A 645 -3.82 24.72 17.36
N VAL A 646 -3.65 24.52 18.68
CA VAL A 646 -4.58 23.67 19.44
C VAL A 646 -5.96 24.31 19.57
N ALA A 647 -6.05 25.64 19.65
CA ALA A 647 -7.31 26.35 19.64
C ALA A 647 -8.09 26.09 18.34
N GLU A 648 -7.41 26.17 17.18
CA GLU A 648 -8.02 25.85 15.89
C GLU A 648 -8.44 24.37 15.79
N ILE A 649 -7.64 23.45 16.36
CA ILE A 649 -8.02 22.03 16.47
C ILE A 649 -9.27 21.87 17.34
N GLU A 650 -9.33 22.52 18.50
CA GLU A 650 -10.49 22.45 19.39
C GLU A 650 -11.75 23.05 18.75
N ASP A 651 -11.61 24.14 18.00
CA ASP A 651 -12.73 24.79 17.31
C ASP A 651 -13.27 23.95 16.14
N GLY A 652 -12.46 23.05 15.56
CA GLY A 652 -12.92 22.09 14.55
C GLY A 652 -13.52 20.80 15.13
N TYR A 653 -13.51 20.58 16.45
CA TYR A 653 -14.31 19.50 17.05
C TYR A 653 -15.78 19.90 17.12
N HIS A 654 -16.67 19.07 16.57
CA HIS A 654 -18.11 19.33 16.57
C HIS A 654 -18.71 19.17 17.97
N GLN A 655 -19.08 20.29 18.60
CA GLN A 655 -19.69 20.30 19.94
C GLN A 655 -21.07 19.62 19.99
N GLU A 656 -21.69 19.43 18.83
CA GLU A 656 -22.96 18.71 18.67
C GLU A 656 -22.79 17.18 18.90
N ASN A 657 -21.57 16.66 18.69
CA ASN A 657 -21.28 15.25 18.93
C ASN A 657 -21.32 14.96 20.42
N SER A 658 -22.03 13.90 20.80
CA SER A 658 -22.18 13.54 22.21
C SER A 658 -20.88 12.96 22.79
N TYR A 659 -20.15 12.17 22.01
CA TYR A 659 -18.92 11.51 22.42
C TYR A 659 -17.68 12.12 21.74
N HIS A 660 -17.58 12.06 20.41
CA HIS A 660 -16.37 12.50 19.68
C HIS A 660 -16.31 14.04 19.53
N ASN A 661 -16.08 14.73 20.64
CA ASN A 661 -15.97 16.19 20.77
C ASN A 661 -14.65 16.60 21.48
N SER A 662 -14.43 17.91 21.66
CA SER A 662 -13.18 18.40 22.26
C SER A 662 -12.97 17.96 23.72
N THR A 663 -14.02 17.60 24.45
CA THR A 663 -13.89 17.06 25.81
C THR A 663 -13.34 15.64 25.79
N HIS A 664 -13.74 14.80 24.82
CA HIS A 664 -13.12 13.48 24.59
C HIS A 664 -11.66 13.63 24.20
N ALA A 665 -11.36 14.49 23.22
CA ALA A 665 -9.98 14.75 22.81
C ALA A 665 -9.08 15.22 23.97
N ALA A 666 -9.61 16.07 24.87
CA ALA A 666 -8.91 16.51 26.07
C ALA A 666 -8.69 15.37 27.08
N ASP A 667 -9.68 14.50 27.27
CA ASP A 667 -9.59 13.30 28.12
C ASP A 667 -8.48 12.37 27.62
N VAL A 668 -8.51 12.04 26.32
CA VAL A 668 -7.51 11.20 25.67
C VAL A 668 -6.12 11.83 25.75
N THR A 669 -5.99 13.14 25.55
CA THR A 669 -4.71 13.86 25.66
C THR A 669 -4.12 13.78 27.06
N ASN A 670 -4.94 14.01 28.10
CA ASN A 670 -4.51 13.86 29.49
C ASN A 670 -4.07 12.41 29.78
N ARG A 671 -4.90 11.43 29.41
CA ARG A 671 -4.66 10.00 29.66
C ARG A 671 -3.43 9.49 28.91
N ALA A 672 -3.23 9.89 27.67
CA ALA A 672 -2.08 9.46 26.85
C ALA A 672 -0.76 9.91 27.49
N VAL A 673 -0.68 11.15 27.98
CA VAL A 673 0.51 11.63 28.69
C VAL A 673 0.67 10.94 30.05
N ALA A 674 -0.39 10.77 30.83
CA ALA A 674 -0.33 10.06 32.10
C ALA A 674 0.13 8.60 31.93
N LEU A 675 -0.43 7.88 30.96
CA LEU A 675 -0.03 6.51 30.61
C LEU A 675 1.42 6.45 30.14
N ALA A 676 1.84 7.35 29.24
CA ALA A 676 3.23 7.39 28.78
C ALA A 676 4.21 7.56 29.96
N ARG A 677 3.83 8.28 31.02
CA ARG A 677 4.64 8.38 32.24
C ARG A 677 4.56 7.14 33.12
N MET A 678 3.38 6.56 33.30
CA MET A 678 3.20 5.33 34.06
C MET A 678 3.96 4.16 33.43
N MET A 679 4.06 4.15 32.10
CA MET A 679 4.87 3.22 31.32
C MET A 679 6.38 3.57 31.33
N GLY A 680 6.77 4.63 32.03
CA GLY A 680 8.14 5.11 32.07
C GLY A 680 8.65 5.69 30.76
N ILE A 681 7.85 5.85 29.71
CA ILE A 681 8.30 6.41 28.41
C ILE A 681 8.76 7.87 28.57
N ILE A 682 8.05 8.62 29.41
CA ILE A 682 8.30 10.04 29.70
C ILE A 682 8.64 10.21 31.19
N GLY A 683 9.86 10.68 31.49
CA GLY A 683 10.35 10.87 32.86
C GLY A 683 10.30 12.33 33.34
N GLU A 684 10.49 12.56 34.64
CA GLU A 684 10.55 13.91 35.24
C GLU A 684 11.75 14.73 34.73
N GLU A 685 12.91 14.09 34.56
CA GLU A 685 14.10 14.70 33.94
C GLU A 685 14.22 14.33 32.45
N SER A 686 13.30 14.86 31.65
CA SER A 686 13.27 14.58 30.21
C SER A 686 14.35 15.33 29.43
N ASN A 687 15.18 14.60 28.68
CA ASN A 687 16.10 15.15 27.68
C ASN A 687 15.35 15.69 26.44
N LEU A 688 16.06 16.37 25.53
CA LEU A 688 15.46 16.99 24.35
C LEU A 688 14.60 16.02 23.52
N ARG A 689 15.11 14.81 23.28
CA ARG A 689 14.43 13.76 22.50
C ARG A 689 13.13 13.29 23.18
N GLN A 690 13.16 13.15 24.50
CA GLN A 690 11.96 12.82 25.30
C GLN A 690 10.93 13.95 25.24
N ARG A 691 11.36 15.22 25.27
CA ARG A 691 10.45 16.36 25.15
C ARG A 691 9.86 16.47 23.73
N GLN A 692 10.63 16.21 22.68
CA GLN A 692 10.12 16.12 21.30
C GLN A 692 9.08 15.00 21.15
N LEU A 693 9.34 13.84 21.75
CA LEU A 693 8.37 12.74 21.79
C LEU A 693 7.10 13.13 22.54
N LEU A 694 7.22 13.81 23.69
CA LEU A 694 6.06 14.31 24.44
C LEU A 694 5.20 15.24 23.58
N VAL A 695 5.81 16.15 22.81
CA VAL A 695 5.06 17.00 21.85
C VAL A 695 4.30 16.14 20.83
N ALA A 696 4.92 15.08 20.28
CA ALA A 696 4.24 14.16 19.37
C ALA A 696 3.07 13.43 20.04
N VAL A 697 3.23 12.96 21.28
CA VAL A 697 2.15 12.28 22.05
C VAL A 697 0.98 13.23 22.32
N ILE A 698 1.27 14.47 22.75
CA ILE A 698 0.24 15.49 22.98
C ILE A 698 -0.54 15.76 21.70
N VAL A 699 0.16 16.00 20.58
CA VAL A 699 -0.49 16.35 19.32
C VAL A 699 -1.27 15.17 18.77
N ALA A 700 -0.72 13.96 18.77
CA ALA A 700 -1.42 12.77 18.28
C ALA A 700 -2.73 12.53 19.04
N ALA A 701 -2.71 12.62 20.36
CA ALA A 701 -3.91 12.48 21.17
C ALA A 701 -4.91 13.63 20.94
N ALA A 702 -4.43 14.87 20.80
CA ALA A 702 -5.29 16.03 20.56
C ALA A 702 -6.01 15.95 19.20
N VAL A 703 -5.37 15.40 18.17
CA VAL A 703 -5.90 15.42 16.79
C VAL A 703 -6.53 14.11 16.34
N HIS A 704 -6.50 13.03 17.13
CA HIS A 704 -6.89 11.70 16.64
C HIS A 704 -8.30 11.64 16.02
N ASP A 705 -9.26 12.35 16.62
CA ASP A 705 -10.65 12.48 16.15
C ASP A 705 -10.99 13.88 15.61
N PHE A 706 -9.98 14.62 15.14
CA PHE A 706 -10.20 15.98 14.64
C PHE A 706 -11.19 16.01 13.46
N ASP A 707 -12.19 16.89 13.52
CA ASP A 707 -13.27 17.02 12.52
C ASP A 707 -14.20 15.77 12.42
N HIS A 708 -14.30 14.96 13.47
CA HIS A 708 -15.12 13.75 13.46
C HIS A 708 -16.63 14.06 13.22
N PRO A 709 -17.30 13.40 12.26
CA PRO A 709 -18.68 13.71 11.89
C PRO A 709 -19.75 13.07 12.79
N GLY A 710 -19.33 12.34 13.82
CA GLY A 710 -20.23 11.60 14.72
C GLY A 710 -20.76 10.29 14.14
N THR A 711 -20.08 9.76 13.11
CA THR A 711 -20.45 8.51 12.43
C THR A 711 -19.21 7.69 12.09
N THR A 712 -19.35 6.38 11.93
CA THR A 712 -18.25 5.44 11.67
C THR A 712 -17.68 5.48 10.25
N ASN A 713 -16.46 4.98 10.06
CA ASN A 713 -15.84 4.75 8.74
C ASN A 713 -16.77 4.00 7.77
N ASP A 714 -17.45 2.94 8.23
CA ASP A 714 -18.39 2.16 7.39
C ASP A 714 -19.60 3.00 6.92
N PHE A 715 -20.12 3.91 7.75
CA PHE A 715 -21.17 4.83 7.33
C PHE A 715 -20.65 5.83 6.28
N GLN A 716 -19.45 6.37 6.49
CA GLN A 716 -18.79 7.27 5.53
C GLN A 716 -18.62 6.61 4.16
N VAL A 717 -18.18 5.35 4.12
CA VAL A 717 -18.06 4.55 2.90
C VAL A 717 -19.43 4.28 2.25
N LYS A 718 -20.41 3.79 3.03
CA LYS A 718 -21.77 3.50 2.52
C LYS A 718 -22.50 4.73 1.99
N THR A 719 -22.17 5.91 2.50
CA THR A 719 -22.74 7.18 2.04
C THR A 719 -21.88 7.89 1.00
N ALA A 720 -20.74 7.30 0.61
CA ALA A 720 -19.75 7.88 -0.31
C ALA A 720 -19.41 9.32 0.07
N SER A 721 -19.09 9.54 1.34
CA SER A 721 -18.73 10.86 1.84
C SER A 721 -17.46 11.39 1.17
N GLU A 722 -17.25 12.71 1.25
CA GLU A 722 -16.03 13.34 0.69
C GLU A 722 -14.76 12.75 1.30
N ALA A 723 -14.76 12.50 2.62
CA ALA A 723 -13.63 11.87 3.30
C ALA A 723 -13.38 10.44 2.79
N ALA A 724 -14.44 9.65 2.57
CA ALA A 724 -14.30 8.28 2.05
C ALA A 724 -13.69 8.26 0.64
N MET A 725 -14.15 9.15 -0.23
CA MET A 725 -13.59 9.30 -1.58
C MET A 725 -12.15 9.82 -1.56
N LEU A 726 -11.83 10.79 -0.71
CA LEU A 726 -10.48 11.37 -0.58
C LEU A 726 -9.45 10.33 -0.13
N HIS A 727 -9.87 9.42 0.75
CA HIS A 727 -9.00 8.42 1.38
C HIS A 727 -9.20 7.00 0.81
N ASN A 728 -9.93 6.87 -0.31
CA ASN A 728 -10.18 5.59 -1.00
C ASN A 728 -10.66 4.49 -0.04
N ASP A 729 -11.60 4.83 0.84
CA ASP A 729 -12.18 3.95 1.86
C ASP A 729 -11.19 3.36 2.89
N GLN A 730 -9.93 3.83 2.94
CA GLN A 730 -8.90 3.36 3.87
C GLN A 730 -8.77 4.27 5.09
N HIS A 731 -9.00 3.74 6.30
CA HIS A 731 -8.86 4.47 7.58
C HIS A 731 -9.44 5.89 7.48
N VAL A 732 -10.68 5.98 6.98
CA VAL A 732 -11.23 7.20 6.37
C VAL A 732 -11.14 8.40 7.31
N LEU A 733 -11.62 8.25 8.55
CA LEU A 733 -11.68 9.33 9.53
C LEU A 733 -10.30 9.62 10.13
N GLU A 734 -9.48 8.60 10.40
CA GLU A 734 -8.14 8.77 10.95
C GLU A 734 -7.21 9.49 9.95
N ASN A 735 -7.28 9.15 8.66
CA ASN A 735 -6.57 9.85 7.60
C ASN A 735 -7.07 11.29 7.41
N HIS A 736 -8.38 11.52 7.56
CA HIS A 736 -8.98 12.85 7.44
C HIS A 736 -8.53 13.78 8.58
N SER A 737 -8.56 13.29 9.82
CA SER A 737 -8.00 13.95 11.01
C SER A 737 -6.54 14.36 10.79
N LEU A 738 -5.71 13.42 10.32
CA LEU A 738 -4.29 13.66 10.03
C LEU A 738 -4.09 14.66 8.89
N TYR A 739 -4.83 14.53 7.79
CA TYR A 739 -4.73 15.43 6.64
C TYR A 739 -5.02 16.87 7.05
N LYS A 740 -6.16 17.11 7.72
CA LYS A 740 -6.58 18.46 8.12
C LYS A 740 -5.64 19.06 9.17
N SER A 741 -5.30 18.32 10.22
CA SER A 741 -4.44 18.82 11.31
C SER A 741 -3.00 19.08 10.87
N MET A 742 -2.44 18.26 9.96
CA MET A 742 -1.07 18.46 9.45
C MET A 742 -0.99 19.59 8.43
N LYS A 743 -2.05 19.80 7.65
CA LYS A 743 -2.14 20.92 6.70
C LYS A 743 -2.04 22.27 7.40
N MET A 744 -2.56 22.39 8.62
CA MET A 744 -2.46 23.63 9.42
C MET A 744 -1.02 24.02 9.74
N LEU A 745 -0.10 23.06 9.91
CA LEU A 745 1.32 23.34 10.16
C LEU A 745 2.04 23.96 8.95
N GLN A 746 1.40 24.05 7.78
CA GLN A 746 1.92 24.79 6.63
C GLN A 746 1.74 26.30 6.78
N SER A 747 0.89 26.76 7.71
CA SER A 747 0.72 28.18 8.04
C SER A 747 1.81 28.63 9.01
N ASP A 748 2.48 29.75 8.73
CA ASP A 748 3.54 30.26 9.61
C ASP A 748 3.01 30.62 11.00
N GLU A 749 1.74 31.03 11.12
CA GLU A 749 1.09 31.38 12.38
C GLU A 749 0.84 30.14 13.26
N LEU A 750 0.59 28.98 12.65
CA LEU A 750 0.24 27.75 13.36
C LEU A 750 1.41 26.75 13.46
N ASN A 751 2.49 26.97 12.70
CA ASN A 751 3.68 26.11 12.74
C ASN A 751 4.51 26.34 14.00
N PHE A 752 4.14 25.68 15.09
CA PHE A 752 4.80 25.79 16.39
C PHE A 752 6.15 25.05 16.50
N ILE A 753 6.48 24.19 15.52
CA ILE A 753 7.75 23.46 15.40
C ILE A 753 8.66 24.01 14.31
N SER A 754 8.38 25.22 13.80
CA SER A 754 9.12 25.80 12.67
C SER A 754 10.63 25.95 12.90
N SER A 755 11.07 25.97 14.17
CA SER A 755 12.48 26.03 14.56
C SER A 755 13.19 24.67 14.58
N TRP A 756 12.44 23.55 14.46
CA TRP A 756 13.02 22.21 14.51
C TRP A 756 13.75 21.89 13.21
N SER A 757 14.75 21.02 13.28
CA SER A 757 15.40 20.51 12.08
C SER A 757 14.40 19.72 11.21
N TYR A 758 14.63 19.67 9.90
CA TYR A 758 13.81 18.86 8.99
C TYR A 758 13.67 17.41 9.47
N LYS A 759 14.75 16.83 9.98
CA LYS A 759 14.78 15.47 10.53
C LYS A 759 13.83 15.32 11.72
N ASP A 760 13.83 16.29 12.65
CA ASP A 760 12.99 16.24 13.83
C ASP A 760 11.52 16.51 13.50
N GLN A 761 11.23 17.42 12.55
CA GLN A 761 9.87 17.65 12.06
C GLN A 761 9.31 16.40 11.35
N HIS A 762 10.16 15.72 10.56
CA HIS A 762 9.80 14.47 9.91
C HIS A 762 9.56 13.36 10.94
N GLU A 763 10.45 13.19 11.94
CA GLU A 763 10.27 12.20 13.01
C GLU A 763 9.01 12.47 13.84
N PHE A 764 8.72 13.74 14.14
CA PHE A 764 7.46 14.16 14.76
C PHE A 764 6.24 13.74 13.94
N ARG A 765 6.22 14.09 12.65
CA ARG A 765 5.11 13.76 11.75
C ARG A 765 4.90 12.25 11.67
N THR A 766 5.97 11.47 11.50
CA THR A 766 5.88 10.00 11.45
C THR A 766 5.30 9.42 12.73
N ARG A 767 5.74 9.90 13.91
CA ARG A 767 5.22 9.45 15.20
C ARG A 767 3.73 9.77 15.37
N VAL A 768 3.30 10.96 14.96
CA VAL A 768 1.88 11.36 15.05
C VAL A 768 1.03 10.49 14.12
N ILE A 769 1.45 10.29 12.87
CA ILE A 769 0.73 9.43 11.90
C ILE A 769 0.60 8.00 12.43
N ASP A 770 1.71 7.40 12.89
CA ASP A 770 1.74 6.04 13.41
C ASP A 770 0.78 5.82 14.58
N MET A 771 0.67 6.82 15.48
CA MET A 771 -0.21 6.75 16.64
C MET A 771 -1.68 6.95 16.26
N VAL A 772 -2.01 7.94 15.44
CA VAL A 772 -3.40 8.22 15.06
C VAL A 772 -3.97 7.11 14.18
N LEU A 773 -3.23 6.59 13.20
CA LEU A 773 -3.70 5.45 12.39
C LEU A 773 -3.88 4.16 13.20
N ALA A 774 -3.35 4.10 14.42
CA ALA A 774 -3.57 2.99 15.32
C ALA A 774 -4.87 3.10 16.12
N THR A 775 -5.55 4.25 16.16
CA THR A 775 -6.84 4.37 16.87
C THR A 775 -7.95 3.63 16.14
N ASP A 776 -7.86 3.45 14.80
CA ASP A 776 -8.80 2.62 14.03
C ASP A 776 -8.98 1.24 14.68
N MET A 777 -10.23 0.96 15.05
CA MET A 777 -10.62 -0.25 15.76
C MET A 777 -10.56 -1.51 14.91
N SER A 778 -10.54 -1.40 13.57
CA SER A 778 -10.27 -2.54 12.68
C SER A 778 -8.88 -3.14 12.87
N ARG A 779 -7.92 -2.32 13.34
CA ARG A 779 -6.52 -2.73 13.60
C ARG A 779 -6.28 -3.18 15.04
N HIS A 780 -7.30 -3.16 15.91
CA HIS A 780 -7.13 -3.40 17.34
C HIS A 780 -6.43 -4.72 17.66
N PHE A 781 -6.92 -5.83 17.10
CA PHE A 781 -6.37 -7.15 17.39
C PHE A 781 -4.96 -7.35 16.84
N ASP A 782 -4.65 -6.77 15.68
CA ASP A 782 -3.32 -6.86 15.06
C ASP A 782 -2.27 -6.14 15.91
N ILE A 783 -2.60 -4.96 16.45
CA ILE A 783 -1.69 -4.16 17.28
C ILE A 783 -1.48 -4.83 18.65
N VAL A 784 -2.57 -5.24 19.31
CA VAL A 784 -2.48 -5.93 20.61
C VAL A 784 -1.75 -7.27 20.47
N GLY A 785 -2.02 -8.02 19.40
CA GLY A 785 -1.34 -9.27 19.08
C GLY A 785 0.14 -9.09 18.83
N SER A 786 0.52 -8.10 18.01
CA SER A 786 1.91 -7.75 17.72
C SER A 786 2.67 -7.32 18.98
N PHE A 787 2.02 -6.54 19.86
CA PHE A 787 2.60 -6.12 21.14
C PHE A 787 2.81 -7.32 22.07
N THR A 788 1.79 -8.17 22.19
CA THR A 788 1.84 -9.38 23.04
C THR A 788 2.92 -10.34 22.55
N SER A 789 2.99 -10.61 21.25
CA SER A 789 4.02 -11.47 20.67
C SER A 789 5.43 -10.93 20.96
N LYS A 790 5.61 -9.61 20.84
CA LYS A 790 6.92 -8.97 20.94
C LYS A 790 7.43 -8.83 22.38
N PHE A 791 6.54 -8.59 23.35
CA PHE A 791 6.96 -8.23 24.72
C PHE A 791 6.47 -9.17 25.81
N VAL A 792 5.43 -9.97 25.54
CA VAL A 792 4.82 -10.88 26.53
C VAL A 792 5.21 -12.33 26.26
N MET A 793 5.26 -12.76 25.00
CA MET A 793 5.51 -14.17 24.64
C MET A 793 7.00 -14.49 24.43
N ASP A 794 7.83 -13.50 24.07
CA ASP A 794 9.27 -13.67 23.96
C ASP A 794 9.93 -13.68 25.36
N LYS A 795 10.09 -14.88 25.93
CA LYS A 795 10.68 -15.10 27.26
C LYS A 795 12.19 -14.80 27.33
N ASP A 796 12.89 -14.67 26.20
CA ASP A 796 14.31 -14.32 26.21
C ASP A 796 14.52 -12.80 26.32
N SER A 797 13.57 -11.99 25.83
CA SER A 797 13.56 -10.53 26.04
C SER A 797 13.35 -10.09 27.51
N GLN A 798 12.76 -10.94 28.36
CA GLN A 798 12.57 -10.68 29.79
C GLN A 798 13.71 -11.21 30.69
N LYS A 799 14.66 -12.00 30.16
CA LYS A 799 15.71 -12.64 30.99
C LYS A 799 16.82 -11.69 31.46
N ASP A 800 17.00 -10.56 30.80
CA ASP A 800 18.07 -9.59 31.12
C ASP A 800 17.52 -8.20 31.47
N GLY A 801 16.77 -8.09 32.57
CA GLY A 801 16.62 -6.81 33.26
C GLY A 801 15.70 -5.76 32.63
N TRP A 802 14.80 -6.13 31.70
CA TRP A 802 13.69 -5.27 31.26
C TRP A 802 12.78 -4.96 32.46
N LYS A 803 12.69 -3.68 32.83
CA LYS A 803 11.88 -3.18 33.95
C LYS A 803 10.67 -2.36 33.48
N GLY A 804 10.45 -2.25 32.17
CA GLY A 804 9.38 -1.42 31.61
C GLY A 804 9.56 0.05 31.99
N ASN A 805 10.79 0.56 31.91
CA ASN A 805 11.14 1.93 32.28
C ASN A 805 11.60 2.78 31.07
N THR A 806 11.99 4.02 31.34
CA THR A 806 12.46 4.96 30.31
C THR A 806 13.65 4.42 29.52
N VAL A 807 14.66 3.88 30.20
CA VAL A 807 15.88 3.36 29.56
C VAL A 807 15.52 2.20 28.62
N ASP A 808 14.67 1.30 29.10
CA ASP A 808 14.19 0.14 28.34
C ASP A 808 13.46 0.57 27.06
N PHE A 809 12.53 1.53 27.15
CA PHE A 809 11.83 2.08 26.00
C PHE A 809 12.79 2.69 24.96
N TRP A 810 13.76 3.50 25.39
CA TRP A 810 14.67 4.17 24.47
C TRP A 810 15.70 3.24 23.83
N ASN A 811 15.93 2.06 24.42
CA ASN A 811 16.74 0.98 23.85
C ASN A 811 16.00 0.13 22.82
N LEU A 812 14.66 0.25 22.73
CA LEU A 812 13.89 -0.44 21.70
C LEU A 812 14.22 0.09 20.30
N SER A 813 14.09 -0.80 19.31
CA SER A 813 14.02 -0.39 17.90
C SER A 813 12.88 0.59 17.67
N LYS A 814 12.95 1.38 16.59
CA LYS A 814 11.88 2.35 16.25
C LYS A 814 10.50 1.69 16.15
N SER A 815 10.41 0.48 15.59
CA SER A 815 9.15 -0.27 15.53
C SER A 815 8.68 -0.73 16.91
N GLY A 816 9.59 -1.09 17.82
CA GLY A 816 9.28 -1.37 19.22
C GLY A 816 8.76 -0.13 19.97
N GLN A 817 9.35 1.04 19.73
CA GLN A 817 8.86 2.30 20.30
C GLN A 817 7.47 2.64 19.75
N SER A 818 7.27 2.51 18.44
CA SER A 818 6.00 2.83 17.76
C SER A 818 4.86 2.01 18.35
N ILE A 819 5.00 0.69 18.47
CA ILE A 819 3.94 -0.16 19.02
C ILE A 819 3.63 0.12 20.50
N CYS A 820 4.62 0.49 21.32
CA CYS A 820 4.37 0.92 22.71
C CYS A 820 3.55 2.21 22.77
N LEU A 821 3.84 3.18 21.89
CA LEU A 821 3.10 4.44 21.80
C LEU A 821 1.68 4.23 21.26
N GLN A 822 1.50 3.33 20.28
CA GLN A 822 0.18 2.93 19.79
C GLN A 822 -0.66 2.31 20.89
N MET A 823 -0.10 1.39 21.68
CA MET A 823 -0.80 0.80 22.83
C MET A 823 -1.18 1.85 23.88
N ALA A 824 -0.29 2.81 24.16
CA ALA A 824 -0.58 3.91 25.09
C ALA A 824 -1.75 4.78 24.61
N LEU A 825 -1.75 5.19 23.33
CA LEU A 825 -2.84 6.00 22.78
C LEU A 825 -4.15 5.21 22.69
N LYS A 826 -4.12 3.94 22.26
CA LYS A 826 -5.33 3.10 22.23
C LYS A 826 -5.93 2.91 23.62
N ALA A 827 -5.10 2.72 24.66
CA ALA A 827 -5.61 2.61 26.02
C ALA A 827 -6.15 3.94 26.55
N ALA A 828 -5.54 5.07 26.17
CA ALA A 828 -6.05 6.40 26.49
C ALA A 828 -7.40 6.70 25.82
N ASP A 829 -7.56 6.29 24.56
CA ASP A 829 -8.75 6.52 23.72
C ASP A 829 -10.00 5.85 24.32
N ILE A 830 -9.90 4.58 24.69
CA ILE A 830 -10.95 3.90 25.48
C ILE A 830 -10.76 4.08 26.99
N GLY A 831 -10.08 5.15 27.40
CA GLY A 831 -9.60 5.32 28.76
C GLY A 831 -10.69 5.58 29.79
N HIS A 832 -11.89 5.98 29.33
CA HIS A 832 -13.07 6.07 30.19
C HIS A 832 -13.40 4.72 30.85
N THR A 833 -12.93 3.59 30.33
CA THR A 833 -13.19 2.24 30.87
C THR A 833 -12.54 1.96 32.24
N TYR A 834 -11.51 2.72 32.60
CA TYR A 834 -10.88 2.69 33.93
C TYR A 834 -11.04 4.01 34.70
N ALA A 835 -11.92 4.90 34.24
CA ALA A 835 -12.29 6.09 34.98
C ALA A 835 -13.21 5.74 36.17
N GLN A 836 -13.45 6.73 37.04
CA GLN A 836 -14.49 6.63 38.07
C GLN A 836 -15.83 6.25 37.43
N TRP A 837 -16.62 5.44 38.13
CA TRP A 837 -17.82 4.82 37.58
C TRP A 837 -18.82 5.82 36.97
N ASP A 838 -19.02 6.97 37.63
CA ASP A 838 -19.91 8.03 37.16
C ASP A 838 -19.43 8.67 35.85
N VAL A 839 -18.13 8.94 35.74
CA VAL A 839 -17.48 9.42 34.51
C VAL A 839 -17.59 8.37 33.40
N HIS A 840 -17.22 7.12 33.70
CA HIS A 840 -17.30 6.00 32.76
C HIS A 840 -18.73 5.82 32.21
N TYR A 841 -19.71 5.77 33.10
CA TYR A 841 -21.11 5.58 32.74
C TYR A 841 -21.64 6.75 31.90
N ARG A 842 -21.23 7.99 32.22
CA ARG A 842 -21.58 9.17 31.43
C ARG A 842 -21.02 9.08 30.00
N TRP A 843 -19.77 8.67 29.84
CA TRP A 843 -19.18 8.44 28.51
C TRP A 843 -19.90 7.33 27.74
N CYS A 844 -20.24 6.21 28.38
CA CYS A 844 -21.03 5.14 27.74
C CYS A 844 -22.40 5.64 27.25
N LYS A 845 -23.06 6.52 28.01
CA LYS A 845 -24.33 7.12 27.60
C LYS A 845 -24.15 8.08 26.44
N ALA A 846 -23.11 8.91 26.46
CA ALA A 846 -22.79 9.83 25.39
C ALA A 846 -22.46 9.10 24.07
N LEU A 847 -21.69 8.00 24.14
CA LEU A 847 -21.40 7.15 22.98
C LEU A 847 -22.67 6.48 22.44
N GLU A 848 -23.55 6.02 23.33
CA GLU A 848 -24.82 5.43 22.91
C GLU A 848 -25.71 6.45 22.19
N ASP A 849 -25.79 7.68 22.69
CA ASP A 849 -26.57 8.74 22.05
C ASP A 849 -26.04 9.08 20.65
N GLU A 850 -24.72 9.08 20.47
CA GLU A 850 -24.08 9.30 19.17
C GLU A 850 -24.28 8.12 18.21
N MET A 851 -24.07 6.89 18.69
CA MET A 851 -24.36 5.66 17.93
C MET A 851 -25.83 5.60 17.49
N PHE A 852 -26.75 6.00 18.36
CA PHE A 852 -28.15 6.10 18.05
C PHE A 852 -28.47 7.22 17.05
N ALA A 853 -27.77 8.35 17.11
CA ALA A 853 -27.89 9.40 16.09
C ALA A 853 -27.45 8.90 14.71
N GLN A 854 -26.34 8.14 14.62
CA GLN A 854 -25.97 7.45 13.39
C GLN A 854 -27.06 6.48 12.93
N GLY A 855 -27.64 5.68 13.84
CA GLY A 855 -28.74 4.78 13.47
C GLY A 855 -29.96 5.51 12.90
N ASP A 856 -30.27 6.71 13.38
CA ASP A 856 -31.32 7.56 12.80
C ASP A 856 -30.92 8.07 11.41
N LEU A 857 -29.65 8.45 11.21
CA LEU A 857 -29.11 8.81 9.90
C LEU A 857 -29.16 7.62 8.94
N GLU A 858 -28.84 6.40 9.37
CA GLU A 858 -28.95 5.19 8.56
C GLU A 858 -30.38 4.96 8.10
N ILE A 859 -31.38 5.16 8.98
CA ILE A 859 -32.80 5.13 8.58
C ILE A 859 -33.10 6.21 7.53
N ALA A 860 -32.62 7.44 7.74
CA ALA A 860 -32.84 8.55 6.81
C ALA A 860 -32.20 8.30 5.43
N HIS A 861 -31.02 7.68 5.41
CA HIS A 861 -30.30 7.25 4.21
C HIS A 861 -30.78 5.90 3.66
N LYS A 862 -31.81 5.28 4.27
CA LYS A 862 -32.36 3.96 3.91
C LYS A 862 -31.32 2.83 3.94
N LEU A 863 -30.32 2.97 4.80
CA LEU A 863 -29.33 1.95 5.09
C LEU A 863 -29.84 1.02 6.21
N PRO A 864 -29.40 -0.25 6.25
CA PRO A 864 -29.62 -1.09 7.41
C PRO A 864 -28.98 -0.46 8.65
N ILE A 865 -29.74 -0.41 9.75
CA ILE A 865 -29.22 0.13 11.02
C ILE A 865 -28.10 -0.78 11.52
N SER A 866 -26.95 -0.19 11.80
CA SER A 866 -25.76 -0.87 12.29
C SER A 866 -25.96 -1.47 13.69
N PRO A 867 -25.19 -2.52 14.06
CA PRO A 867 -25.27 -3.12 15.39
C PRO A 867 -25.10 -2.07 16.49
N LEU A 868 -25.86 -2.20 17.59
CA LEU A 868 -25.88 -1.28 18.73
C LEU A 868 -26.42 0.14 18.46
N MET A 869 -26.73 0.49 17.21
CA MET A 869 -27.17 1.83 16.80
C MET A 869 -28.69 1.99 16.74
N ASN A 870 -29.46 0.95 17.04
CA ASN A 870 -30.91 1.03 17.05
C ASN A 870 -31.44 1.41 18.44
N ARG A 871 -31.99 2.63 18.57
CA ARG A 871 -32.65 3.14 19.80
C ARG A 871 -33.72 2.22 20.39
N LYS A 872 -34.30 1.32 19.59
CA LYS A 872 -35.35 0.36 20.00
C LYS A 872 -34.78 -0.96 20.54
N GLN A 873 -33.46 -1.14 20.49
CA GLN A 873 -32.75 -2.32 20.97
C GLN A 873 -31.74 -1.92 22.06
N PRO A 874 -31.22 -2.89 22.84
CA PRO A 874 -30.10 -2.63 23.74
C PRO A 874 -28.90 -2.00 23.02
N GLY A 875 -28.61 -0.73 23.34
CA GLY A 875 -27.47 0.02 22.78
C GLY A 875 -26.14 -0.32 23.46
N CYS A 876 -25.10 0.45 23.16
CA CYS A 876 -23.76 0.15 23.67
C CYS A 876 -23.65 0.33 25.19
N SER A 877 -24.49 1.13 25.85
CA SER A 877 -24.49 1.31 27.30
C SER A 877 -25.21 0.20 28.07
N HIS A 878 -25.81 -0.76 27.36
CA HIS A 878 -26.50 -1.88 27.98
C HIS A 878 -25.52 -2.79 28.74
N PRO A 879 -25.84 -3.24 29.97
CA PRO A 879 -24.91 -4.00 30.79
C PRO A 879 -24.26 -5.22 30.12
N ASN A 880 -25.04 -6.05 29.42
CA ASN A 880 -24.49 -7.21 28.70
C ASN A 880 -23.50 -6.82 27.59
N ASN A 881 -23.77 -5.73 26.88
CA ASN A 881 -22.91 -5.27 25.79
C ASN A 881 -21.60 -4.70 26.35
N GLN A 882 -21.68 -3.97 27.47
CA GLN A 882 -20.49 -3.50 28.19
C GLN A 882 -19.66 -4.66 28.74
N VAL A 883 -20.26 -5.67 29.38
CA VAL A 883 -19.51 -6.86 29.82
C VAL A 883 -18.76 -7.50 28.65
N GLY A 884 -19.41 -7.66 27.50
CA GLY A 884 -18.78 -8.17 26.28
C GLY A 884 -17.64 -7.27 25.77
N PHE A 885 -17.82 -5.95 25.77
CA PHE A 885 -16.77 -4.99 25.40
C PHE A 885 -15.55 -5.12 26.33
N TYR A 886 -15.77 -5.26 27.64
CA TYR A 886 -14.68 -5.49 28.58
C TYR A 886 -13.98 -6.84 28.35
N ASP A 887 -14.73 -7.92 28.14
CA ASP A 887 -14.17 -9.26 27.91
C ASP A 887 -13.32 -9.34 26.65
N VAL A 888 -13.72 -8.65 25.57
CA VAL A 888 -13.12 -8.81 24.23
C VAL A 888 -12.09 -7.72 23.92
N ILE A 889 -12.28 -6.49 24.38
CA ILE A 889 -11.47 -5.33 23.99
C ILE A 889 -10.66 -4.78 25.18
N VAL A 890 -11.34 -4.37 26.25
CA VAL A 890 -10.71 -3.59 27.32
C VAL A 890 -9.71 -4.42 28.13
N MET A 891 -10.15 -5.57 28.64
CA MET A 891 -9.33 -6.37 29.54
C MET A 891 -8.09 -6.96 28.84
N PRO A 892 -8.17 -7.49 27.60
CA PRO A 892 -6.98 -7.93 26.88
C PRO A 892 -5.96 -6.80 26.64
N LEU A 893 -6.41 -5.61 26.25
CA LEU A 893 -5.54 -4.45 26.01
C LEU A 893 -4.79 -4.03 27.27
N LEU A 894 -5.52 -3.79 28.37
CA LEU A 894 -4.93 -3.34 29.63
C LEU A 894 -4.08 -4.43 30.29
N LYS A 895 -4.44 -5.71 30.10
CA LYS A 895 -3.64 -6.83 30.60
C LYS A 895 -2.28 -6.87 29.91
N ALA A 896 -2.26 -6.82 28.57
CA ALA A 896 -1.04 -6.81 27.80
C ALA A 896 -0.15 -5.61 28.19
N LEU A 897 -0.74 -4.41 28.32
CA LEU A 897 -0.01 -3.23 28.81
C LEU A 897 0.59 -3.45 30.20
N THR A 898 -0.18 -3.98 31.15
CA THR A 898 0.26 -4.18 32.54
C THR A 898 1.35 -5.25 32.65
N ASP A 899 1.29 -6.28 31.81
CA ASP A 899 2.31 -7.35 31.78
C ASP A 899 3.68 -6.85 31.36
N VAL A 900 3.75 -5.79 30.56
CA VAL A 900 5.00 -5.16 30.10
C VAL A 900 5.38 -3.95 30.95
N PHE A 901 4.38 -3.16 31.34
CA PHE A 901 4.51 -1.90 32.06
C PHE A 901 3.69 -1.95 33.35
N SER A 902 4.31 -2.44 34.43
CA SER A 902 3.65 -2.60 35.73
C SER A 902 3.03 -1.31 36.29
N GLY A 903 3.53 -0.13 35.88
CA GLY A 903 2.93 1.16 36.27
C GLY A 903 1.50 1.36 35.77
N ALA A 904 1.05 0.62 34.75
CA ALA A 904 -0.33 0.65 34.24
C ALA A 904 -1.32 -0.19 35.07
N ALA A 905 -0.87 -0.94 36.09
CA ALA A 905 -1.69 -1.86 36.87
C ALA A 905 -2.93 -1.19 37.50
N THR A 906 -2.81 0.06 37.95
CA THR A 906 -3.93 0.81 38.54
C THR A 906 -5.07 1.03 37.56
N CYS A 907 -4.78 1.19 36.26
CA CYS A 907 -5.81 1.30 35.22
C CYS A 907 -6.50 -0.05 35.00
N PHE A 908 -5.73 -1.15 35.00
CA PHE A 908 -6.28 -2.50 34.89
C PHE A 908 -7.21 -2.84 36.06
N GLU A 909 -6.79 -2.59 37.29
CA GLU A 909 -7.58 -2.83 38.50
C GLU A 909 -8.89 -2.01 38.51
N ALA A 910 -8.83 -0.74 38.11
CA ALA A 910 -10.03 0.09 37.99
C ALA A 910 -10.99 -0.40 36.89
N ALA A 911 -10.46 -0.90 35.77
CA ALA A 911 -11.27 -1.55 34.74
C ALA A 911 -11.95 -2.83 35.25
N GLU A 912 -11.28 -3.62 36.11
CA GLU A 912 -11.91 -4.79 36.75
C GLU A 912 -13.09 -4.40 37.65
N ILE A 913 -12.95 -3.31 38.41
CA ILE A 913 -14.04 -2.76 39.24
C ILE A 913 -15.23 -2.36 38.36
N ASN A 914 -15.00 -1.59 37.29
CA ASN A 914 -16.06 -1.18 36.38
C ASN A 914 -16.73 -2.38 35.68
N LYS A 915 -15.95 -3.38 35.28
CA LYS A 915 -16.48 -4.63 34.73
C LYS A 915 -17.35 -5.38 35.74
N ALA A 916 -16.95 -5.44 37.01
CA ALA A 916 -17.75 -6.07 38.06
C ALA A 916 -19.08 -5.33 38.29
N LEU A 917 -19.06 -4.00 38.27
CA LEU A 917 -20.27 -3.17 38.34
C LEU A 917 -21.20 -3.41 37.14
N TRP A 918 -20.66 -3.59 35.93
CA TRP A 918 -21.46 -3.98 34.76
C TRP A 918 -22.05 -5.38 34.88
N LYS A 919 -21.30 -6.36 35.42
CA LYS A 919 -21.80 -7.72 35.67
C LYS A 919 -22.94 -7.73 36.68
N ASP A 920 -22.82 -6.98 37.76
CA ASP A 920 -23.90 -6.80 38.75
C ASP A 920 -25.15 -6.21 38.09
N ARG A 921 -24.99 -5.14 37.30
CA ARG A 921 -26.09 -4.54 36.53
C ARG A 921 -26.70 -5.45 35.46
N ALA A 922 -25.93 -6.38 34.93
CA ALA A 922 -26.38 -7.39 33.98
C ALA A 922 -27.14 -8.55 34.66
N GLY A 923 -27.16 -8.62 35.99
CA GLY A 923 -27.67 -9.77 36.73
C GLY A 923 -26.76 -11.00 36.59
N ILE A 924 -25.51 -10.81 36.18
CA ILE A 924 -24.47 -11.84 36.08
C ILE A 924 -23.71 -11.82 37.41
N VAL A 925 -24.36 -12.21 38.49
CA VAL A 925 -23.68 -12.40 39.77
C VAL A 925 -23.05 -13.79 39.79
N SER A 926 -21.77 -13.85 40.19
CA SER A 926 -21.01 -15.07 40.44
C SER A 926 -21.61 -15.92 41.55
#